data_AF-A0A7C2EVI9-F1
#
_entry.id   AF-A0A7C2EVI9-F1
#
_cell.length_a   1.000
_cell.length_b   1.000
_cell.length_c   1.000
_cell.angle_alpha   90.00
_cell.angle_beta   90.00
_cell.angle_gamma   90.00
#
_symmetry.space_group_name_H-M   'P 1'
#
loop_
_entity.id
_entity.type
_entity.pdbx_description
1 polymer ?
#
loop_
_entity_poly.entity_id
_entity_poly.type
_entity_poly.pdbx_seq_one_letter_code
_entity_poly.pdbx_strand_id
1 'polypeptide(L)'
;MTAPRLPAVVLGMLLTAHLVLVGFFPISSEDTWWHLKQGELYVSSRSLPAQDPFAFTTEGRQWIHYSWAADILFYLVYRAVGLNGLVLFRLCLFLLLAFVLYRMLRDCGLHPLAAILLVFVASLALRFRLLIRPELLGFPLLLATLAILLRLKAAPPHAAYLLLPVQVAWINVHGSALFGLALPALVLGANLLPEAWTAPGWGRLRLDQARLRHLGATVVCLPFVSLLNPHGAAMLLFPFRQNRMMRLEWFTEWKPVWRLPEIDPTWWEVVIAFGGVVLAFVAVSTLLLIRERRVDPVGWGIVLSMGTYAVFRLRAIPFFLLAVLPLLALALVRVAEHGLSQGPSRLSRRLVLLGGLACLLILGASIVDQALLTSRFSHGFGVRPNFFPEGAAAFLERHHLNGRIFNTYHFGGYLIWRRWPANQVIIDGRYDAILFDEALLEGMIRAYQSRAALDQITAAYGVEILLLNADPRDRMVHINHHPDWARVYWDPTAEVFLRRGGRHADLIGKREYRLTRSEPDLSYLVAYRRDPETWERALAELRRAVSDNPANGMAWLALAQEYRAAGPGAAELRLEAITRAAALMGRAPALGRVHAERAEALLQLGRLDEAKTAAQMALRLQGDLLLPHSVLAAVAENRGAWTEARNQLRAILGSLEPGDARWVGIRQRLEEAERRLREAEEWSAP
;
A
#
# COMPACT_ATOMS: atom_id res chain seq x y z
N MET A 1 -19.23 -2.27 -39.12
CA MET A 1 -18.93 -2.43 -37.69
C MET A 1 -19.53 -3.76 -37.25
N THR A 2 -18.72 -4.80 -37.06
CA THR A 2 -19.21 -6.09 -36.56
C THR A 2 -19.38 -6.00 -35.04
N ALA A 3 -20.53 -6.43 -34.53
CA ALA A 3 -20.82 -6.43 -33.09
C ALA A 3 -19.68 -7.08 -32.29
N PRO A 4 -19.31 -6.54 -31.11
CA PRO A 4 -18.27 -7.15 -30.30
C PRO A 4 -18.69 -8.58 -29.94
N ARG A 5 -17.85 -9.56 -30.30
CA ARG A 5 -18.09 -10.97 -29.94
C ARG A 5 -18.16 -11.05 -28.41
N LEU A 6 -19.22 -11.67 -27.87
CA LEU A 6 -19.49 -11.85 -26.44
C LEU A 6 -18.23 -12.11 -25.56
N PRO A 7 -17.25 -12.95 -25.98
CA PRO A 7 -16.03 -13.18 -25.19
C PRO A 7 -15.15 -11.94 -24.97
N ALA A 8 -15.09 -11.01 -25.92
CA ALA A 8 -14.31 -9.78 -25.78
C ALA A 8 -14.94 -8.82 -24.77
N VAL A 9 -16.28 -8.77 -24.71
CA VAL A 9 -17.02 -7.98 -23.72
C VAL A 9 -16.78 -8.53 -22.33
N VAL A 10 -16.89 -9.86 -22.16
CA VAL A 10 -16.63 -10.53 -20.88
C VAL A 10 -15.21 -10.28 -20.38
N LEU A 11 -14.20 -10.43 -21.24
CA LEU A 11 -12.80 -10.16 -20.86
C LEU A 11 -12.55 -8.68 -20.55
N GLY A 12 -13.22 -7.76 -21.27
CA GLY A 12 -13.17 -6.33 -20.94
C GLY A 12 -13.80 -6.01 -19.57
N MET A 13 -14.92 -6.66 -19.24
CA MET A 13 -15.55 -6.55 -17.90
C MET A 13 -14.64 -7.11 -16.82
N LEU A 14 -14.01 -8.27 -17.04
CA LEU A 14 -13.07 -8.86 -16.09
C LEU A 14 -11.82 -7.99 -15.89
N LEU A 15 -11.25 -7.45 -16.96
CA LEU A 15 -10.14 -6.49 -16.85
C LEU A 15 -10.58 -5.26 -16.05
N THR A 16 -11.78 -4.73 -16.31
CA THR A 16 -12.30 -3.58 -15.55
C THR A 16 -12.48 -3.91 -14.07
N ALA A 17 -13.04 -5.08 -13.75
CA ALA A 17 -13.18 -5.55 -12.37
C ALA A 17 -11.81 -5.67 -11.68
N HIS A 18 -10.82 -6.26 -12.35
CA HIS A 18 -9.43 -6.31 -11.88
C HIS A 18 -8.87 -4.91 -11.59
N LEU A 19 -8.99 -3.98 -12.54
CA LEU A 19 -8.47 -2.62 -12.39
C LEU A 19 -9.16 -1.87 -11.25
N VAL A 20 -10.47 -2.07 -11.05
CA VAL A 20 -11.21 -1.49 -9.92
C VAL A 20 -10.70 -2.07 -8.60
N LEU A 21 -10.56 -3.39 -8.48
CA LEU A 21 -10.04 -4.02 -7.26
C LEU A 21 -8.63 -3.54 -6.93
N VAL A 22 -7.76 -3.45 -7.95
CA VAL A 22 -6.38 -2.96 -7.78
C VAL A 22 -6.34 -1.46 -7.43
N GLY A 23 -7.25 -0.65 -7.98
CA GLY A 23 -7.25 0.81 -7.81
C GLY A 23 -8.07 1.35 -6.65
N PHE A 24 -9.00 0.56 -6.10
CA PHE A 24 -9.98 0.98 -5.10
C PHE A 24 -9.58 0.55 -3.68
N PHE A 25 -8.69 1.34 -3.08
CA PHE A 25 -8.20 1.13 -1.71
C PHE A 25 -7.97 2.47 -1.00
N PRO A 26 -8.01 2.52 0.34
CA PRO A 26 -7.88 3.77 1.08
C PRO A 26 -6.48 4.38 0.93
N ILE A 27 -6.34 5.63 1.35
CA ILE A 27 -5.04 6.32 1.36
C ILE A 27 -4.09 5.52 2.26
N SER A 28 -2.96 5.10 1.70
CA SER A 28 -1.98 4.23 2.35
C SER A 28 -0.54 4.70 2.15
N SER A 29 -0.34 5.94 1.70
CA SER A 29 1.00 6.51 1.51
C SER A 29 1.30 7.62 2.50
N GLU A 30 2.43 7.47 3.19
CA GLU A 30 2.99 8.40 4.16
C GLU A 30 3.24 9.81 3.59
N ASP A 31 3.61 9.88 2.32
CA ASP A 31 3.95 11.15 1.66
C ASP A 31 2.72 11.98 1.28
N THR A 32 1.54 11.35 1.14
CA THR A 32 0.31 12.02 0.69
C THR A 32 0.03 13.30 1.49
N TRP A 33 0.28 13.23 2.79
CA TRP A 33 -0.14 14.23 3.75
C TRP A 33 0.66 15.53 3.64
N TRP A 34 1.99 15.44 3.52
CA TRP A 34 2.79 16.65 3.34
C TRP A 34 2.53 17.29 1.97
N HIS A 35 2.21 16.51 0.93
CA HIS A 35 1.78 17.06 -0.37
C HIS A 35 0.49 17.87 -0.24
N LEU A 36 -0.50 17.33 0.49
CA LEU A 36 -1.75 18.06 0.76
C LEU A 36 -1.49 19.37 1.51
N LYS A 37 -0.62 19.34 2.52
CA LYS A 37 -0.30 20.55 3.29
C LYS A 37 0.49 21.57 2.48
N GLN A 38 1.40 21.13 1.62
CA GLN A 38 2.09 22.02 0.68
C GLN A 38 1.11 22.68 -0.29
N GLY A 39 0.20 21.89 -0.89
CA GLY A 39 -0.84 22.44 -1.77
C GLY A 39 -1.73 23.46 -1.07
N GLU A 40 -2.14 23.18 0.17
CA GLU A 40 -2.88 24.13 1.02
C GLU A 40 -2.10 25.42 1.24
N LEU A 41 -0.81 25.31 1.58
CA LEU A 41 0.08 26.45 1.82
C LEU A 41 0.28 27.30 0.55
N TYR A 42 0.47 26.67 -0.61
CA TYR A 42 0.63 27.38 -1.88
C TYR A 42 -0.64 28.15 -2.27
N VAL A 43 -1.81 27.52 -2.11
CA VAL A 43 -3.09 28.15 -2.45
C VAL A 43 -3.43 29.28 -1.47
N SER A 44 -3.21 29.08 -0.18
CA SER A 44 -3.53 30.07 0.86
C SER A 44 -2.58 31.27 0.85
N SER A 45 -1.27 31.04 0.73
CA SER A 45 -0.26 32.11 0.68
C SER A 45 -0.13 32.77 -0.70
N ARG A 46 -0.66 32.14 -1.76
CA ARG A 46 -0.43 32.53 -3.17
C ARG A 46 1.05 32.67 -3.53
N SER A 47 1.89 31.86 -2.88
CA SER A 47 3.34 31.89 -3.03
C SER A 47 3.91 30.48 -2.95
N LEU A 48 5.16 30.32 -3.38
CA LEU A 48 5.96 29.12 -3.15
C LEU A 48 7.04 29.49 -2.13
N PRO A 49 6.86 29.17 -0.84
CA PRO A 49 7.82 29.55 0.20
C PRO A 49 9.17 28.88 -0.03
N ALA A 50 10.22 29.69 -0.23
CA ALA A 50 11.55 29.20 -0.56
C ALA A 50 12.19 28.34 0.54
N GLN A 51 11.76 28.52 1.79
CA GLN A 51 12.30 27.82 2.95
C GLN A 51 11.32 26.76 3.47
N ASP A 52 11.85 25.71 4.10
CA ASP A 52 11.04 24.69 4.76
C ASP A 52 10.26 25.28 5.95
N PRO A 53 8.92 25.23 5.95
CA PRO A 53 8.11 25.72 7.05
C PRO A 53 7.78 24.65 8.11
N PHE A 54 8.05 23.36 7.86
CA PHE A 54 7.41 22.28 8.60
C PHE A 54 8.28 21.64 9.69
N ALA A 55 9.53 21.28 9.36
CA ALA A 55 10.43 20.61 10.30
C ALA A 55 11.37 21.62 10.97
N PHE A 56 11.50 21.54 12.29
CA PHE A 56 12.33 22.48 13.06
C PHE A 56 13.83 22.19 12.91
N THR A 57 14.21 21.00 12.45
CA THR A 57 15.61 20.61 12.18
C THR A 57 16.12 21.15 10.85
N THR A 58 15.22 21.63 10.00
CA THR A 58 15.46 22.13 8.65
C THR A 58 15.01 23.57 8.49
N GLU A 59 14.71 24.24 9.62
CA GLU A 59 14.32 25.64 9.66
C GLU A 59 15.33 26.50 8.90
N GLY A 60 14.83 27.33 7.97
CA GLY A 60 15.65 28.19 7.12
C GLY A 60 16.31 27.50 5.92
N ARG A 61 16.27 26.16 5.80
CA ARG A 61 16.82 25.44 4.63
C ARG A 61 15.93 25.65 3.41
N GLN A 62 16.56 25.74 2.24
CA GLN A 62 15.88 25.90 0.96
C GLN A 62 15.13 24.61 0.58
N TRP A 63 13.90 24.76 0.09
CA TRP A 63 13.09 23.66 -0.42
C TRP A 63 12.98 23.74 -1.95
N ILE A 64 13.18 22.60 -2.63
CA ILE A 64 12.95 22.51 -4.07
C ILE A 64 11.51 22.05 -4.29
N HIS A 65 10.70 22.92 -4.86
CA HIS A 65 9.31 22.69 -5.24
C HIS A 65 9.18 21.86 -6.52
N TYR A 66 9.72 20.63 -6.49
CA TYR A 66 9.81 19.77 -7.68
C TYR A 66 8.45 19.25 -8.19
N SER A 67 7.37 19.39 -7.42
CA SER A 67 6.03 18.93 -7.76
C SER A 67 4.91 19.89 -7.37
N TRP A 68 5.19 21.20 -7.32
CA TRP A 68 4.24 22.19 -6.80
C TRP A 68 2.86 22.14 -7.46
N ALA A 69 2.79 21.91 -8.79
CA ALA A 69 1.51 21.87 -9.49
C ALA A 69 0.69 20.63 -9.11
N ALA A 70 1.36 19.50 -8.82
CA ALA A 70 0.72 18.30 -8.33
C ALA A 70 0.17 18.50 -6.91
N ASP A 71 0.94 19.17 -6.04
CA ASP A 71 0.54 19.47 -4.66
C ASP A 71 -0.74 20.32 -4.65
N ILE A 72 -0.78 21.37 -5.48
CA ILE A 72 -1.99 22.19 -5.68
C ILE A 72 -3.16 21.33 -6.17
N LEU A 73 -2.96 20.50 -7.20
CA LEU A 73 -4.03 19.66 -7.74
C LEU A 73 -4.61 18.71 -6.67
N PHE A 74 -3.75 18.02 -5.91
CA PHE A 74 -4.21 17.13 -4.84
C PHE A 74 -4.96 17.90 -3.77
N TYR A 75 -4.46 19.07 -3.35
CA TYR A 75 -5.18 19.90 -2.39
C TYR A 75 -6.53 20.37 -2.92
N LEU A 76 -6.64 20.77 -4.19
CA LEU A 76 -7.92 21.20 -4.77
C LEU A 76 -8.95 20.05 -4.84
N VAL A 77 -8.52 18.85 -5.20
CA VAL A 77 -9.38 17.65 -5.16
C VAL A 77 -9.83 17.35 -3.73
N TYR A 78 -8.89 17.40 -2.78
CA TYR A 78 -9.18 17.22 -1.36
C TYR A 78 -10.16 18.28 -0.83
N ARG A 79 -9.96 19.55 -1.19
CA ARG A 79 -10.83 20.66 -0.77
C ARG A 79 -12.25 20.51 -1.32
N ALA A 80 -12.41 19.96 -2.53
CA ALA A 80 -13.71 19.80 -3.17
C ALA A 80 -14.53 18.61 -2.65
N VAL A 81 -13.89 17.46 -2.39
CA VAL A 81 -14.61 16.19 -2.11
C VAL A 81 -14.07 15.47 -0.86
N GLY A 82 -13.02 15.96 -0.23
CA GLY A 82 -12.34 15.33 0.90
C GLY A 82 -11.43 14.18 0.48
N LEU A 83 -11.02 13.35 1.44
CA LEU A 83 -10.08 12.23 1.23
C LEU A 83 -10.62 11.20 0.22
N ASN A 84 -11.94 10.98 0.20
CA ASN A 84 -12.58 10.07 -0.75
C ASN A 84 -12.45 10.57 -2.19
N GLY A 85 -12.40 11.90 -2.38
CA GLY A 85 -12.11 12.53 -3.66
C GLY A 85 -10.75 12.11 -4.22
N LEU A 86 -9.73 11.99 -3.38
CA LEU A 86 -8.40 11.54 -3.79
C LEU A 86 -8.40 10.07 -4.21
N VAL A 87 -9.11 9.21 -3.48
CA VAL A 87 -9.29 7.80 -3.83
C VAL A 87 -9.97 7.67 -5.20
N LEU A 88 -11.06 8.40 -5.43
CA LEU A 88 -11.76 8.45 -6.71
C LEU A 88 -10.87 9.01 -7.82
N PHE A 89 -10.18 10.11 -7.57
CA PHE A 89 -9.27 10.75 -8.52
C PHE A 89 -8.22 9.77 -9.04
N ARG A 90 -7.56 9.05 -8.13
CA ARG A 90 -6.58 8.02 -8.48
C ARG A 90 -7.19 6.87 -9.27
N LEU A 91 -8.36 6.37 -8.84
CA LEU A 91 -9.05 5.28 -9.53
C LEU A 91 -9.44 5.69 -10.95
N CYS A 92 -10.05 6.87 -11.12
CA CYS A 92 -10.41 7.42 -12.43
C CYS A 92 -9.19 7.61 -13.31
N LEU A 93 -8.10 8.14 -12.76
CA LEU A 93 -6.85 8.30 -13.50
C LEU A 93 -6.24 6.95 -13.90
N PHE A 94 -6.30 5.94 -13.03
CA PHE A 94 -5.82 4.59 -13.34
C PHE A 94 -6.63 3.94 -14.47
N LEU A 95 -7.96 4.03 -14.42
CA LEU A 95 -8.84 3.53 -15.48
C LEU A 95 -8.60 4.27 -16.79
N LEU A 96 -8.39 5.59 -16.74
CA LEU A 96 -8.04 6.40 -17.91
C LEU A 96 -6.69 5.94 -18.51
N LEU A 97 -5.67 5.71 -17.68
CA LEU A 97 -4.37 5.21 -18.12
C LEU A 97 -4.49 3.84 -18.81
N ALA A 98 -5.24 2.92 -18.20
CA ALA A 98 -5.49 1.61 -18.78
C ALA A 98 -6.22 1.71 -20.13
N PHE A 99 -7.22 2.59 -20.22
CA PHE A 99 -7.96 2.84 -21.46
C PHE A 99 -7.07 3.45 -22.56
N VAL A 100 -6.28 4.48 -22.23
CA VAL A 100 -5.37 5.15 -23.17
C VAL A 100 -4.30 4.16 -23.65
N LEU A 101 -3.73 3.36 -22.75
CA LEU A 101 -2.77 2.31 -23.12
C LEU A 101 -3.43 1.26 -24.02
N TYR A 102 -4.60 0.75 -23.66
CA TYR A 102 -5.35 -0.20 -24.51
C TYR A 102 -5.56 0.37 -25.91
N ARG A 103 -6.00 1.64 -26.02
CA ARG A 103 -6.21 2.29 -27.31
C ARG A 103 -4.91 2.44 -28.09
N MET A 104 -3.82 2.82 -27.44
CA MET A 104 -2.49 2.92 -28.05
C MET A 104 -2.01 1.58 -28.60
N LEU A 105 -2.15 0.49 -27.83
CA LEU A 105 -1.79 -0.86 -28.27
C LEU A 105 -2.64 -1.32 -29.46
N ARG A 106 -3.94 -1.00 -29.46
CA ARG A 106 -4.85 -1.27 -30.58
C ARG A 106 -4.48 -0.46 -31.83
N ASP A 107 -4.08 0.79 -31.67
CA ASP A 107 -3.62 1.64 -32.78
C ASP A 107 -2.28 1.16 -33.37
N CYS A 108 -1.50 0.37 -32.61
CA CYS A 108 -0.34 -0.37 -33.10
C CYS A 108 -0.71 -1.63 -33.91
N GLY A 109 -2.00 -1.97 -34.03
CA GLY A 109 -2.50 -3.14 -34.74
C GLY A 109 -2.65 -4.41 -33.88
N LEU A 110 -2.31 -4.36 -32.60
CA LEU A 110 -2.27 -5.53 -31.72
C LEU A 110 -3.67 -6.11 -31.48
N HIS A 111 -3.84 -7.43 -31.60
CA HIS A 111 -5.13 -8.11 -31.37
C HIS A 111 -5.75 -7.75 -30.00
N PRO A 112 -7.09 -7.57 -29.89
CA PRO A 112 -7.74 -7.11 -28.64
C PRO A 112 -7.36 -7.92 -27.39
N LEU A 113 -7.28 -9.24 -27.50
CA LEU A 113 -6.91 -10.12 -26.37
C LEU A 113 -5.47 -9.88 -25.90
N ALA A 114 -4.53 -9.71 -26.83
CA ALA A 114 -3.14 -9.40 -26.48
C ALA A 114 -3.04 -7.99 -25.88
N ALA A 115 -3.82 -7.03 -26.37
CA ALA A 115 -3.88 -5.70 -25.77
C ALA A 115 -4.44 -5.74 -24.33
N ILE A 116 -5.49 -6.54 -24.07
CA ILE A 116 -6.01 -6.78 -22.71
C ILE A 116 -4.93 -7.36 -21.80
N LEU A 117 -4.19 -8.38 -22.28
CA LEU A 117 -3.11 -9.00 -21.51
C LEU A 117 -1.97 -8.01 -21.21
N LEU A 118 -1.55 -7.20 -22.17
CA LEU A 118 -0.48 -6.21 -21.94
C LEU A 118 -0.93 -5.08 -21.00
N VAL A 119 -2.22 -4.68 -21.04
CA VAL A 119 -2.78 -3.74 -20.06
C VAL A 119 -2.84 -4.37 -18.67
N PHE A 120 -3.21 -5.65 -18.57
CA PHE A 120 -3.14 -6.39 -17.32
C PHE A 120 -1.70 -6.41 -16.76
N VAL A 121 -0.69 -6.74 -17.58
CA VAL A 121 0.72 -6.71 -17.17
C VAL A 121 1.16 -5.31 -16.73
N ALA A 122 0.79 -4.26 -17.46
CA ALA A 122 1.06 -2.87 -17.06
C ALA A 122 0.40 -2.51 -15.72
N SER A 123 -0.82 -3.01 -15.48
CA SER A 123 -1.56 -2.76 -14.25
C SER A 123 -0.88 -3.33 -13.00
N LEU A 124 -0.22 -4.49 -13.13
CA LEU A 124 0.54 -5.12 -12.04
C LEU A 124 1.72 -4.25 -11.60
N ALA A 125 2.42 -3.66 -12.57
CA ALA A 125 3.50 -2.73 -12.25
C ALA A 125 2.99 -1.40 -11.72
N LEU A 126 1.97 -0.81 -12.35
CA LEU A 126 1.38 0.44 -11.91
C LEU A 126 0.86 0.39 -10.48
N ARG A 127 0.32 -0.76 -10.05
CA ARG A 127 -0.11 -1.00 -8.66
C ARG A 127 0.94 -0.58 -7.64
N PHE A 128 2.22 -0.89 -7.89
CA PHE A 128 3.33 -0.57 -6.99
C PHE A 128 3.44 0.91 -6.64
N ARG A 129 3.06 1.78 -7.58
CA ARG A 129 3.15 3.24 -7.47
C ARG A 129 1.79 3.92 -7.60
N LEU A 130 0.69 3.17 -7.40
CA LEU A 130 -0.67 3.69 -7.43
C LEU A 130 -1.02 4.38 -6.10
N LEU A 131 -0.24 5.40 -5.75
CA LEU A 131 -0.34 6.17 -4.51
C LEU A 131 -0.67 7.62 -4.86
N ILE A 132 -1.27 8.37 -3.92
CA ILE A 132 -1.47 9.81 -4.07
C ILE A 132 -0.12 10.52 -3.86
N ARG A 133 0.70 10.44 -4.91
CA ARG A 133 2.02 11.07 -5.02
C ARG A 133 2.14 11.70 -6.41
N PRO A 134 2.96 12.75 -6.60
CA PRO A 134 3.06 13.45 -7.87
C PRO A 134 3.48 12.58 -9.06
N GLU A 135 4.21 11.49 -8.79
CA GLU A 135 4.57 10.47 -9.79
C GLU A 135 3.37 9.93 -10.59
N LEU A 136 2.20 9.83 -9.93
CA LEU A 136 0.96 9.35 -10.53
C LEU A 136 0.55 10.17 -11.77
N LEU A 137 0.85 11.47 -11.77
CA LEU A 137 0.59 12.40 -12.86
C LEU A 137 1.69 12.37 -13.95
N GLY A 138 2.83 11.75 -13.67
CA GLY A 138 3.88 11.52 -14.68
C GLY A 138 3.51 10.44 -15.69
N PHE A 139 2.75 9.42 -15.28
CA PHE A 139 2.30 8.34 -16.18
C PHE A 139 1.46 8.82 -17.37
N PRO A 140 0.42 9.67 -17.21
CA PRO A 140 -0.35 10.16 -18.37
C PRO A 140 0.50 11.04 -19.29
N LEU A 141 1.48 11.79 -18.76
CA LEU A 141 2.37 12.64 -19.55
C LEU A 141 3.39 11.82 -20.35
N LEU A 142 3.86 10.69 -19.80
CA LEU A 142 4.62 9.69 -20.55
C LEU A 142 3.79 9.11 -21.70
N LEU A 143 2.56 8.67 -21.43
CA LEU A 143 1.68 8.13 -22.47
C LEU A 143 1.31 9.18 -23.52
N ALA A 144 1.13 10.45 -23.14
CA ALA A 144 0.92 11.55 -24.06
C ALA A 144 2.13 11.76 -24.98
N THR A 145 3.34 11.74 -24.42
CA THR A 145 4.60 11.83 -25.18
C THR A 145 4.70 10.71 -26.21
N LEU A 146 4.46 9.47 -25.81
CA LEU A 146 4.46 8.30 -26.70
C LEU A 146 3.35 8.38 -27.76
N ALA A 147 2.16 8.79 -27.37
CA ALA A 147 1.02 8.98 -28.24
C ALA A 147 1.29 9.98 -29.38
N ILE A 148 1.99 11.08 -29.07
CA ILE A 148 2.41 12.09 -30.04
C ILE A 148 3.46 11.48 -30.98
N LEU A 149 4.53 10.88 -30.44
CA LEU A 149 5.62 10.30 -31.23
C LEU A 149 5.12 9.20 -32.19
N LEU A 150 4.31 8.26 -31.71
CA LEU A 150 3.79 7.13 -32.50
C LEU A 150 2.80 7.55 -33.61
N ARG A 151 2.20 8.73 -33.49
CA ARG A 151 1.30 9.29 -34.51
C ARG A 151 1.99 10.28 -35.44
N LEU A 152 3.21 10.74 -35.12
CA LEU A 152 3.89 11.80 -35.84
C LEU A 152 4.10 11.49 -37.33
N LYS A 153 4.31 10.22 -37.69
CA LYS A 153 4.41 9.77 -39.09
C LYS A 153 3.15 10.07 -39.91
N ALA A 154 1.97 9.98 -39.29
CA ALA A 154 0.67 10.24 -39.94
C ALA A 154 0.13 11.65 -39.67
N ALA A 155 0.62 12.33 -38.63
CA ALA A 155 0.25 13.69 -38.26
C ALA A 155 1.01 14.74 -39.09
N PRO A 156 0.55 16.00 -39.15
CA PRO A 156 1.34 17.06 -39.78
C PRO A 156 2.69 17.27 -39.05
N PRO A 157 3.75 17.70 -39.76
CA PRO A 157 5.10 17.81 -39.15
C PRO A 157 5.18 18.69 -37.91
N HIS A 158 4.41 19.78 -37.85
CA HIS A 158 4.36 20.69 -36.70
C HIS A 158 3.71 20.07 -35.45
N ALA A 159 3.06 18.90 -35.56
CA ALA A 159 2.51 18.20 -34.39
C ALA A 159 3.61 17.79 -33.38
N ALA A 160 4.89 17.75 -33.79
CA ALA A 160 6.01 17.57 -32.89
C ALA A 160 6.03 18.62 -31.75
N TYR A 161 5.60 19.86 -32.02
CA TYR A 161 5.58 20.94 -31.03
C TYR A 161 4.59 20.71 -29.89
N LEU A 162 3.64 19.76 -30.01
CA LEU A 162 2.78 19.35 -28.90
C LEU A 162 3.57 18.73 -27.73
N LEU A 163 4.81 18.30 -27.96
CA LEU A 163 5.70 17.84 -26.89
C LEU A 163 6.13 18.98 -25.95
N LEU A 164 6.14 20.23 -26.42
CA LEU A 164 6.52 21.39 -25.61
C LEU A 164 5.54 21.64 -24.45
N PRO A 165 4.22 21.83 -24.66
CA PRO A 165 3.28 22.01 -23.55
C PRO A 165 3.20 20.77 -22.65
N VAL A 166 3.37 19.56 -23.19
CA VAL A 166 3.45 18.33 -22.38
C VAL A 166 4.65 18.39 -21.44
N GLN A 167 5.83 18.80 -21.92
CA GLN A 167 7.03 18.95 -21.10
C GLN A 167 6.87 20.05 -20.05
N VAL A 168 6.26 21.18 -20.39
CA VAL A 168 5.95 22.26 -19.43
C VAL A 168 5.06 21.74 -18.29
N ALA A 169 4.02 20.98 -18.63
CA ALA A 169 3.18 20.36 -17.61
C ALA A 169 3.97 19.36 -16.76
N TRP A 170 4.81 18.53 -17.39
CA TRP A 170 5.54 17.45 -16.72
C TRP A 170 6.59 17.97 -15.74
N ILE A 171 7.40 18.95 -16.13
CA ILE A 171 8.47 19.49 -15.28
C ILE A 171 7.95 20.20 -14.02
N ASN A 172 6.68 20.65 -14.03
CA ASN A 172 6.03 21.30 -12.89
C ASN A 172 5.29 20.32 -11.98
N VAL A 173 5.17 19.05 -12.41
CA VAL A 173 4.42 18.02 -11.72
C VAL A 173 5.34 16.97 -11.10
N HIS A 174 6.38 16.52 -11.80
CA HIS A 174 7.26 15.45 -11.28
C HIS A 174 8.64 15.42 -11.95
N GLY A 175 9.66 15.00 -11.17
CA GLY A 175 11.05 14.88 -11.64
C GLY A 175 11.28 13.83 -12.74
N SER A 176 10.32 12.95 -13.04
CA SER A 176 10.40 12.03 -14.18
C SER A 176 10.28 12.71 -15.56
N ALA A 177 10.09 14.03 -15.59
CA ALA A 177 10.07 14.84 -16.82
C ALA A 177 11.33 14.70 -17.69
N LEU A 178 12.44 14.17 -17.15
CA LEU A 178 13.61 13.81 -17.95
C LEU A 178 13.28 12.77 -19.04
N PHE A 179 12.30 11.89 -18.83
CA PHE A 179 11.85 10.96 -19.88
C PHE A 179 11.20 11.69 -21.05
N GLY A 180 10.54 12.83 -20.79
CA GLY A 180 9.98 13.71 -21.82
C GLY A 180 11.04 14.41 -22.68
N LEU A 181 12.27 14.56 -22.16
CA LEU A 181 13.43 15.02 -22.94
C LEU A 181 14.08 13.87 -23.71
N ALA A 182 14.31 12.75 -23.02
CA ALA A 182 15.10 11.63 -23.52
C ALA A 182 14.40 10.86 -24.65
N LEU A 183 13.09 10.62 -24.57
CA LEU A 183 12.37 9.82 -25.56
C LEU A 183 12.31 10.49 -26.95
N PRO A 184 11.94 11.79 -27.09
CA PRO A 184 12.00 12.46 -28.38
C PRO A 184 13.42 12.52 -28.97
N ALA A 185 14.43 12.75 -28.12
CA ALA A 185 15.83 12.76 -28.54
C ALA A 185 16.29 11.37 -29.04
N LEU A 186 15.87 10.29 -28.36
CA LEU A 186 16.14 8.92 -28.77
C LEU A 186 15.49 8.60 -30.13
N VAL A 187 14.24 9.03 -30.35
CA VAL A 187 13.56 8.87 -31.65
C VAL A 187 14.28 9.64 -32.76
N LEU A 188 14.71 10.87 -32.48
CA LEU A 188 15.48 11.67 -33.43
C LEU A 188 16.80 10.98 -33.79
N GLY A 189 17.59 10.55 -32.80
CA GLY A 189 18.87 9.86 -33.00
C GLY A 189 18.70 8.53 -33.75
N ALA A 190 17.66 7.76 -33.43
CA ALA A 190 17.32 6.53 -34.13
C ALA A 190 17.04 6.73 -35.64
N ASN A 191 16.53 7.88 -36.04
CA ASN A 191 16.29 8.20 -37.45
C ASN A 191 17.55 8.64 -38.22
N LEU A 192 18.64 8.99 -37.52
CA LEU A 192 19.94 9.27 -38.13
C LEU A 192 20.66 7.97 -38.54
N LEU A 193 20.24 6.83 -38.02
CA LEU A 193 20.83 5.54 -38.34
C LEU A 193 20.39 5.05 -39.74
N PRO A 194 21.26 4.27 -40.44
CA PRO A 194 20.95 3.75 -41.77
C PRO A 194 19.70 2.87 -41.79
N GLU A 195 18.83 3.10 -42.79
CA GLU A 195 17.57 2.35 -42.95
C GLU A 195 17.78 0.86 -43.23
N ALA A 196 18.89 0.53 -43.87
CA ALA A 196 19.20 -0.85 -44.23
C ALA A 196 19.25 -1.76 -42.99
N TRP A 197 19.66 -1.21 -41.83
CA TRP A 197 19.95 -2.00 -40.62
C TRP A 197 18.99 -1.68 -39.48
N THR A 198 18.15 -0.64 -39.62
CA THR A 198 17.29 -0.15 -38.54
C THR A 198 15.84 0.02 -38.96
N ALA A 199 14.94 -0.22 -38.00
CA ALA A 199 13.52 0.06 -38.11
C ALA A 199 13.05 0.74 -36.81
N PRO A 200 13.25 2.07 -36.65
CA PRO A 200 12.85 2.80 -35.45
C PRO A 200 11.37 2.63 -35.11
N GLY A 201 11.08 2.20 -33.87
CA GLY A 201 9.75 1.81 -33.41
C GLY A 201 9.10 0.76 -34.31
N TRP A 202 9.91 -0.13 -34.86
CA TRP A 202 9.61 -1.05 -35.98
C TRP A 202 8.91 -0.41 -37.18
N GLY A 203 9.47 0.73 -37.62
CA GLY A 203 9.10 1.45 -38.82
C GLY A 203 7.98 2.48 -38.62
N ARG A 204 7.28 2.42 -37.49
CA ARG A 204 6.25 3.40 -37.12
C ARG A 204 6.84 4.77 -36.79
N LEU A 205 8.07 4.79 -36.26
CA LEU A 205 8.81 6.00 -35.91
C LEU A 205 9.87 6.36 -36.95
N ARG A 206 9.81 5.79 -38.15
CA ARG A 206 10.61 6.24 -39.30
C ARG A 206 9.95 7.47 -39.90
N LEU A 207 10.61 8.61 -39.82
CA LEU A 207 10.07 9.93 -40.19
C LEU A 207 10.75 10.48 -41.45
N ASP A 208 10.04 11.29 -42.22
CA ASP A 208 10.62 12.05 -43.33
C ASP A 208 11.40 13.28 -42.85
N GLN A 209 12.09 13.94 -43.79
CA GLN A 209 12.96 15.07 -43.48
C GLN A 209 12.21 16.27 -42.88
N ALA A 210 10.97 16.53 -43.29
CA ALA A 210 10.18 17.64 -42.73
C ALA A 210 9.86 17.37 -41.26
N ARG A 211 9.35 16.17 -40.95
CA ARG A 211 9.05 15.73 -39.58
C ARG A 211 10.31 15.69 -38.71
N LEU A 212 11.45 15.26 -39.25
CA LEU A 212 12.73 15.28 -38.53
C LEU A 212 13.22 16.69 -38.22
N ARG A 213 13.04 17.67 -39.12
CA ARG A 213 13.37 19.08 -38.84
C ARG A 213 12.54 19.63 -37.69
N HIS A 214 11.22 19.40 -37.71
CA HIS A 214 10.34 19.86 -36.63
C HIS A 214 10.59 19.13 -35.31
N LEU A 215 10.85 17.82 -35.35
CA LEU A 215 11.25 17.05 -34.16
C LEU A 215 12.61 17.53 -33.63
N GLY A 216 13.58 17.81 -34.50
CA GLY A 216 14.88 18.36 -34.13
C GLY A 216 14.76 19.71 -33.43
N ALA A 217 13.99 20.64 -34.03
CA ALA A 217 13.70 21.92 -33.40
C ALA A 217 13.01 21.75 -32.03
N THR A 218 12.04 20.82 -31.94
CA THR A 218 11.36 20.50 -30.68
C THR A 218 12.34 19.98 -29.64
N VAL A 219 13.20 19.02 -29.99
CA VAL A 219 14.21 18.44 -29.08
C VAL A 219 15.16 19.51 -28.55
N VAL A 220 15.57 20.47 -29.38
CA VAL A 220 16.37 21.62 -28.95
C VAL A 220 15.59 22.51 -27.98
N CYS A 221 14.29 22.77 -28.21
CA CYS A 221 13.46 23.60 -27.35
C CYS A 221 13.08 22.96 -26.00
N LEU A 222 13.01 21.62 -25.91
CA LEU A 222 12.53 20.89 -24.74
C LEU A 222 13.28 21.21 -23.42
N PRO A 223 14.62 21.30 -23.38
CA PRO A 223 15.34 21.75 -22.20
C PRO A 223 15.02 23.19 -21.80
N PHE A 224 14.81 24.10 -22.76
CA PHE A 224 14.51 25.51 -22.48
C PHE A 224 13.12 25.70 -21.90
N VAL A 225 12.10 25.01 -22.43
CA VAL A 225 10.75 25.08 -21.84
C VAL A 225 10.70 24.42 -20.46
N SER A 226 11.65 23.53 -20.15
CA SER A 226 11.79 22.96 -18.80
C SER A 226 12.27 23.99 -17.77
N LEU A 227 12.84 25.11 -18.21
CA LEU A 227 13.22 26.24 -17.34
C LEU A 227 12.01 27.03 -16.84
N LEU A 228 10.80 26.77 -17.35
CA LEU A 228 9.56 27.36 -16.86
C LEU A 228 9.10 26.78 -15.51
N ASN A 229 9.84 25.83 -14.94
CA ASN A 229 9.69 25.49 -13.53
C ASN A 229 10.28 26.62 -12.65
N PRO A 230 9.69 26.95 -11.49
CA PRO A 230 10.20 27.98 -10.58
C PRO A 230 11.69 27.86 -10.20
N HIS A 231 12.26 26.65 -10.21
CA HIS A 231 13.68 26.41 -9.92
C HIS A 231 14.58 26.30 -11.16
N GLY A 232 14.04 26.55 -12.35
CA GLY A 232 14.79 26.59 -13.61
C GLY A 232 15.66 25.35 -13.86
N ALA A 233 16.95 25.57 -14.14
CA ALA A 233 17.90 24.51 -14.45
C ALA A 233 18.15 23.52 -13.29
N ALA A 234 17.89 23.92 -12.03
CA ALA A 234 18.07 23.02 -10.89
C ALA A 234 17.16 21.78 -10.99
N MET A 235 16.00 21.91 -11.63
CA MET A 235 15.08 20.79 -11.85
C MET A 235 15.58 19.76 -12.85
N LEU A 236 16.39 20.18 -13.83
CA LEU A 236 17.02 19.24 -14.77
C LEU A 236 18.10 18.39 -14.05
N LEU A 237 18.71 18.94 -13.01
CA LEU A 237 19.72 18.27 -12.21
C LEU A 237 19.14 17.50 -11.00
N PHE A 238 17.90 17.79 -10.62
CA PHE A 238 17.27 17.25 -9.42
C PHE A 238 17.25 15.71 -9.37
N PRO A 239 16.85 14.97 -10.43
CA PRO A 239 16.84 13.50 -10.38
C PRO A 239 18.23 12.88 -10.16
N PHE A 240 19.30 13.54 -10.61
CA PHE A 240 20.67 13.10 -10.40
C PHE A 240 21.14 13.37 -8.97
N ARG A 241 20.74 14.50 -8.37
CA ARG A 241 20.96 14.78 -6.94
C ARG A 241 20.22 13.75 -6.08
N GLN A 242 18.99 13.43 -6.45
CA GLN A 242 18.18 12.43 -5.75
C GLN A 242 18.80 11.04 -5.75
N ASN A 243 19.41 10.61 -6.86
CA ASN A 243 20.10 9.33 -6.91
C ASN A 243 21.41 9.27 -6.11
N ARG A 244 21.91 10.41 -5.60
CA ARG A 244 23.07 10.49 -4.71
C ARG A 244 22.70 10.56 -3.23
N MET A 245 21.41 10.57 -2.90
CA MET A 245 20.97 10.54 -1.51
C MET A 245 21.42 9.24 -0.84
N MET A 246 21.81 9.32 0.42
CA MET A 246 22.25 8.15 1.18
C MET A 246 21.07 7.27 1.57
N ARG A 247 21.32 5.98 1.82
CA ARG A 247 20.33 5.03 2.38
C ARG A 247 19.01 4.93 1.61
N LEU A 248 19.02 5.26 0.31
CA LEU A 248 17.86 5.10 -0.57
C LEU A 248 17.28 3.69 -0.50
N GLU A 249 18.14 2.67 -0.44
CA GLU A 249 17.75 1.25 -0.44
C GLU A 249 17.00 0.80 0.84
N TRP A 250 16.83 1.68 1.83
CA TRP A 250 15.93 1.44 2.97
C TRP A 250 14.47 1.50 2.57
N PHE A 251 14.17 2.32 1.57
CA PHE A 251 12.85 2.39 0.96
C PHE A 251 12.74 1.29 -0.08
N THR A 252 11.72 0.45 0.06
CA THR A 252 11.50 -0.70 -0.83
C THR A 252 11.49 -0.30 -2.30
N GLU A 253 10.94 0.86 -2.66
CA GLU A 253 10.87 1.32 -4.05
C GLU A 253 12.22 1.71 -4.69
N TRP A 254 13.26 1.86 -3.89
CA TRP A 254 14.61 2.22 -4.31
C TRP A 254 15.58 1.03 -4.34
N LYS A 255 15.16 -0.13 -3.81
CA LYS A 255 15.95 -1.35 -3.88
C LYS A 255 16.15 -1.79 -5.34
N PRO A 256 17.29 -2.42 -5.68
CA PRO A 256 17.46 -3.09 -6.96
C PRO A 256 16.72 -4.44 -7.00
N VAL A 257 16.44 -4.92 -8.21
CA VAL A 257 15.67 -6.15 -8.49
C VAL A 257 16.33 -7.41 -7.91
N TRP A 258 17.66 -7.49 -7.88
CA TRP A 258 18.39 -8.67 -7.37
C TRP A 258 18.41 -8.80 -5.85
N ARG A 259 17.82 -7.86 -5.10
CA ARG A 259 17.65 -7.96 -3.63
C ARG A 259 16.54 -8.94 -3.23
N LEU A 260 15.93 -9.69 -4.15
CA LEU A 260 15.02 -10.78 -3.79
C LEU A 260 15.77 -11.83 -2.93
N PRO A 261 15.22 -12.30 -1.78
CA PRO A 261 13.85 -12.12 -1.30
C PRO A 261 13.65 -10.97 -0.27
N GLU A 262 14.59 -10.04 -0.08
CA GLU A 262 14.43 -8.88 0.83
C GLU A 262 13.31 -7.90 0.42
N ILE A 263 12.81 -8.03 -0.81
CA ILE A 263 11.62 -7.31 -1.28
C ILE A 263 10.41 -8.08 -0.78
N ASP A 264 9.50 -7.35 -0.11
CA ASP A 264 8.23 -7.90 0.37
C ASP A 264 7.56 -8.75 -0.73
N PRO A 265 7.19 -10.03 -0.44
CA PRO A 265 6.53 -10.92 -1.38
C PRO A 265 5.30 -10.33 -2.08
N THR A 266 4.65 -9.36 -1.43
CA THR A 266 3.55 -8.55 -1.98
C THR A 266 3.89 -7.90 -3.32
N TRP A 267 5.17 -7.62 -3.58
CA TRP A 267 5.65 -6.89 -4.75
C TRP A 267 6.39 -7.75 -5.79
N TRP A 268 6.48 -9.07 -5.58
CA TRP A 268 7.17 -9.96 -6.54
C TRP A 268 6.53 -9.94 -7.93
N GLU A 269 5.20 -9.73 -8.02
CA GLU A 269 4.48 -9.61 -9.29
C GLU A 269 5.03 -8.50 -10.19
N VAL A 270 5.55 -7.42 -9.60
CA VAL A 270 6.13 -6.27 -10.31
C VAL A 270 7.44 -6.68 -10.99
N VAL A 271 8.29 -7.43 -10.27
CA VAL A 271 9.56 -7.94 -10.77
C VAL A 271 9.32 -9.01 -11.84
N ILE A 272 8.35 -9.91 -11.63
CA ILE A 272 7.98 -10.94 -12.60
C ILE A 272 7.44 -10.31 -13.88
N ALA A 273 6.56 -9.30 -13.78
CA ALA A 273 6.05 -8.56 -14.92
C ALA A 273 7.18 -7.85 -15.69
N PHE A 274 8.10 -7.21 -14.98
CA PHE A 274 9.28 -6.57 -15.56
C PHE A 274 10.15 -7.58 -16.33
N GLY A 275 10.58 -8.66 -15.68
CA GLY A 275 11.39 -9.70 -16.29
C GLY A 275 10.71 -10.35 -17.49
N GLY A 276 9.41 -10.67 -17.36
CA GLY A 276 8.61 -11.24 -18.44
C GLY A 276 8.53 -10.34 -19.68
N VAL A 277 8.35 -9.04 -19.50
CA VAL A 277 8.32 -8.09 -20.63
C VAL A 277 9.69 -7.89 -21.25
N VAL A 278 10.76 -7.81 -20.46
CA VAL A 278 12.14 -7.76 -20.99
C VAL A 278 12.43 -9.00 -21.83
N LEU A 279 12.15 -10.19 -21.30
CA LEU A 279 12.35 -11.46 -22.02
C LEU A 279 11.52 -11.54 -23.29
N ALA A 280 10.24 -11.15 -23.24
CA ALA A 280 9.38 -11.10 -24.42
C ALA A 280 9.92 -10.13 -25.48
N PHE A 281 10.36 -8.93 -25.07
CA PHE A 281 10.93 -7.96 -25.99
C PHE A 281 12.23 -8.46 -26.62
N VAL A 282 13.15 -9.04 -25.84
CA VAL A 282 14.40 -9.63 -26.34
C VAL A 282 14.11 -10.78 -27.31
N ALA A 283 13.23 -11.70 -26.95
CA ALA A 283 12.89 -12.84 -27.80
C ALA A 283 12.30 -12.41 -29.15
N VAL A 284 11.34 -11.48 -29.13
CA VAL A 284 10.70 -10.99 -30.36
C VAL A 284 11.67 -10.14 -31.19
N SER A 285 12.49 -9.30 -30.54
CA SER A 285 13.53 -8.53 -31.22
C SER A 285 14.57 -9.42 -31.90
N THR A 286 15.02 -10.49 -31.22
CA THR A 286 15.96 -11.47 -31.79
C THR A 286 15.34 -12.18 -33.00
N LEU A 287 14.07 -12.57 -32.93
CA LEU A 287 13.37 -13.19 -34.06
C LEU A 287 13.28 -12.24 -35.26
N LEU A 288 12.95 -10.97 -35.03
CA LEU A 288 12.91 -9.94 -36.09
C LEU A 288 14.30 -9.65 -36.64
N LEU A 289 15.34 -9.65 -35.81
CA LEU A 289 16.72 -9.51 -36.26
C LEU A 289 17.13 -10.67 -37.18
N ILE A 290 16.80 -11.91 -36.83
CA ILE A 290 17.10 -13.09 -37.65
C ILE A 290 16.35 -13.02 -39.00
N ARG A 291 15.09 -12.61 -39.00
CA ARG A 291 14.24 -12.62 -40.21
C ARG A 291 14.42 -11.41 -41.10
N GLU A 292 14.45 -10.22 -40.53
CA GLU A 292 14.48 -8.95 -41.27
C GLU A 292 15.87 -8.32 -41.35
N ARG A 293 16.83 -8.79 -40.54
CA ARG A 293 18.18 -8.18 -40.39
C ARG A 293 18.13 -6.70 -40.01
N ARG A 294 17.06 -6.28 -39.32
CA ARG A 294 16.85 -4.92 -38.83
C ARG A 294 16.60 -4.92 -37.33
N VAL A 295 17.09 -3.89 -36.67
CA VAL A 295 16.91 -3.68 -35.22
C VAL A 295 16.03 -2.45 -34.99
N ASP A 296 15.23 -2.45 -33.91
CA ASP A 296 14.59 -1.23 -33.41
C ASP A 296 15.49 -0.49 -32.41
N PRO A 297 16.24 0.55 -32.82
CA PRO A 297 17.08 1.32 -31.92
C PRO A 297 16.30 2.06 -30.83
N VAL A 298 15.02 2.40 -31.05
CA VAL A 298 14.21 3.10 -30.04
C VAL A 298 13.83 2.13 -28.92
N GLY A 299 13.31 0.95 -29.26
CA GLY A 299 12.96 -0.07 -28.28
C GLY A 299 14.16 -0.55 -27.47
N TRP A 300 15.29 -0.83 -28.13
CA TRP A 300 16.52 -1.17 -27.42
C TRP A 300 17.07 0.00 -26.61
N GLY A 301 16.96 1.24 -27.08
CA GLY A 301 17.32 2.42 -26.30
C GLY A 301 16.52 2.54 -25.00
N ILE A 302 15.21 2.25 -25.03
CA ILE A 302 14.36 2.23 -23.83
C ILE A 302 14.75 1.08 -22.89
N VAL A 303 15.00 -0.12 -23.41
CA VAL A 303 15.45 -1.27 -22.61
C VAL A 303 16.79 -1.00 -21.94
N LEU A 304 17.78 -0.49 -22.68
CA LEU A 304 19.12 -0.23 -22.16
C LEU A 304 19.19 0.98 -21.21
N SER A 305 18.29 1.95 -21.35
CA SER A 305 18.24 3.13 -20.45
C SER A 305 17.24 2.95 -19.32
N MET A 306 15.94 3.03 -19.59
CA MET A 306 14.87 2.92 -18.61
C MET A 306 14.79 1.52 -18.01
N GLY A 307 15.00 0.47 -18.82
CA GLY A 307 15.02 -0.91 -18.33
C GLY A 307 16.18 -1.14 -17.36
N THR A 308 17.40 -0.73 -17.71
CA THR A 308 18.55 -0.76 -16.78
C THR A 308 18.24 0.02 -15.51
N TYR A 309 17.73 1.26 -15.61
CA TYR A 309 17.35 2.03 -14.42
C TYR A 309 16.30 1.31 -13.56
N ALA A 310 15.34 0.63 -14.18
CA ALA A 310 14.35 -0.20 -13.50
C ALA A 310 14.93 -1.44 -12.82
N VAL A 311 16.05 -1.99 -13.31
CA VAL A 311 16.79 -3.04 -12.58
C VAL A 311 17.38 -2.48 -11.29
N PHE A 312 17.94 -1.27 -11.32
CA PHE A 312 18.53 -0.63 -10.13
C PHE A 312 17.48 -0.01 -9.20
N ARG A 313 16.29 0.34 -9.70
CA ARG A 313 15.25 1.09 -8.99
C ARG A 313 13.85 0.56 -9.33
N LEU A 314 13.25 -0.22 -8.42
CA LEU A 314 11.90 -0.78 -8.62
C LEU A 314 10.86 0.28 -9.01
N ARG A 315 10.95 1.49 -8.46
CA ARG A 315 10.03 2.59 -8.80
C ARG A 315 10.00 3.01 -10.26
N ALA A 316 11.03 2.68 -11.05
CA ALA A 316 11.07 3.01 -12.47
C ALA A 316 10.40 1.95 -13.35
N ILE A 317 10.10 0.76 -12.82
CA ILE A 317 9.44 -0.34 -13.56
C ILE A 317 8.15 0.10 -14.25
N PRO A 318 7.23 0.86 -13.60
CA PRO A 318 6.00 1.29 -14.26
C PRO A 318 6.26 2.22 -15.46
N PHE A 319 7.20 3.15 -15.35
CA PHE A 319 7.58 4.03 -16.47
C PHE A 319 8.19 3.23 -17.63
N PHE A 320 9.09 2.28 -17.33
CA PHE A 320 9.69 1.41 -18.34
C PHE A 320 8.62 0.60 -19.08
N LEU A 321 7.72 -0.06 -18.36
CA LEU A 321 6.66 -0.88 -18.95
C LEU A 321 5.74 -0.04 -19.84
N LEU A 322 5.27 1.11 -19.37
CA LEU A 322 4.45 2.00 -20.19
C LEU A 322 5.17 2.48 -21.46
N ALA A 323 6.49 2.65 -21.41
CA ALA A 323 7.30 3.06 -22.56
C ALA A 323 7.57 1.94 -23.57
N VAL A 324 7.86 0.73 -23.10
CA VAL A 324 8.27 -0.39 -23.98
C VAL A 324 7.07 -1.16 -24.56
N LEU A 325 5.93 -1.21 -23.86
CA LEU A 325 4.78 -2.02 -24.28
C LEU A 325 4.20 -1.65 -25.66
N PRO A 326 4.06 -0.36 -26.05
CA PRO A 326 3.65 0.00 -27.40
C PRO A 326 4.63 -0.48 -28.48
N LEU A 327 5.93 -0.48 -28.17
CA LEU A 327 6.93 -0.99 -29.09
C LEU A 327 6.84 -2.51 -29.17
N LEU A 328 6.79 -3.22 -28.03
CA LEU A 328 6.54 -4.67 -27.99
C LEU A 328 5.29 -5.06 -28.79
N ALA A 329 4.22 -4.27 -28.73
CA ALA A 329 3.02 -4.48 -29.53
C ALA A 329 3.30 -4.41 -31.04
N LEU A 330 4.04 -3.40 -31.50
CA LEU A 330 4.48 -3.31 -32.91
C LEU A 330 5.34 -4.51 -33.31
N ALA A 331 6.21 -5.00 -32.43
CA ALA A 331 6.99 -6.22 -32.62
C ALA A 331 6.12 -7.43 -32.92
N LEU A 332 5.15 -7.64 -32.02
CA LEU A 332 4.30 -8.82 -32.02
C LEU A 332 3.44 -8.83 -33.28
N VAL A 333 2.92 -7.67 -33.67
CA VAL A 333 2.19 -7.50 -34.94
C VAL A 333 3.08 -7.86 -36.13
N ARG A 334 4.29 -7.31 -36.18
CA ARG A 334 5.23 -7.54 -37.29
C ARG A 334 5.72 -8.99 -37.39
N VAL A 335 5.95 -9.66 -36.26
CA VAL A 335 6.23 -11.11 -36.24
C VAL A 335 5.02 -11.92 -36.69
N ALA A 336 3.82 -11.53 -36.26
CA ALA A 336 2.59 -12.19 -36.67
C ALA A 336 2.38 -12.09 -38.19
N GLU A 337 2.70 -10.95 -38.82
CA GLU A 337 2.66 -10.79 -40.28
C GLU A 337 3.55 -11.80 -41.02
N HIS A 338 4.74 -12.12 -40.48
CA HIS A 338 5.63 -13.14 -41.04
C HIS A 338 5.08 -14.57 -40.90
N GLY A 339 4.25 -14.84 -39.90
CA GLY A 339 3.66 -16.16 -39.62
C GLY A 339 2.25 -16.38 -40.21
N LEU A 340 1.54 -15.31 -40.55
CA LEU A 340 0.13 -15.32 -40.97
C LEU A 340 -0.07 -15.08 -42.48
N SER A 341 1.00 -15.07 -43.28
CA SER A 341 0.97 -14.91 -44.74
C SER A 341 0.18 -16.00 -45.50
N GLN A 342 -0.36 -17.02 -44.80
CA GLN A 342 -1.17 -18.12 -45.35
C GLN A 342 -2.65 -18.11 -44.89
N GLY A 343 -3.20 -16.98 -44.43
CA GLY A 343 -4.60 -16.85 -44.03
C GLY A 343 -4.94 -17.44 -42.64
N PRO A 344 -6.20 -17.34 -42.18
CA PRO A 344 -6.60 -17.82 -40.85
C PRO A 344 -6.59 -19.36 -40.78
N SER A 345 -5.42 -19.93 -40.50
CA SER A 345 -5.22 -21.36 -40.30
C SER A 345 -5.94 -21.88 -39.05
N ARG A 346 -6.18 -23.20 -38.97
CA ARG A 346 -6.71 -23.85 -37.75
C ARG A 346 -5.86 -23.52 -36.52
N LEU A 347 -4.55 -23.34 -36.69
CA LEU A 347 -3.62 -22.94 -35.64
C LEU A 347 -3.91 -21.53 -35.10
N SER A 348 -4.17 -20.55 -35.99
CA SER A 348 -4.51 -19.18 -35.56
C SER A 348 -5.77 -19.11 -34.69
N ARG A 349 -6.81 -19.88 -35.05
CA ARG A 349 -8.05 -19.99 -34.25
C ARG A 349 -7.79 -20.64 -32.90
N ARG A 350 -6.98 -21.71 -32.85
CA ARG A 350 -6.58 -22.38 -31.60
C ARG A 350 -5.79 -21.42 -30.69
N LEU A 351 -4.85 -20.66 -31.23
CA LEU A 351 -4.07 -19.68 -30.46
C LEU A 351 -4.94 -18.56 -29.89
N VAL A 352 -5.93 -18.08 -30.65
CA VAL A 352 -6.90 -17.08 -30.15
C VAL A 352 -7.77 -17.65 -29.02
N LEU A 353 -8.22 -18.91 -29.15
CA LEU A 353 -9.00 -19.59 -28.10
C LEU A 353 -8.16 -19.83 -26.84
N LEU A 354 -6.95 -20.36 -26.99
CA LEU A 354 -6.01 -20.57 -25.87
C LEU A 354 -5.63 -19.25 -25.20
N GLY A 355 -5.38 -18.19 -25.99
CA GLY A 355 -5.12 -16.86 -25.46
C GLY A 355 -6.32 -16.27 -24.71
N GLY A 356 -7.54 -16.48 -25.23
CA GLY A 356 -8.78 -16.10 -24.56
C GLY A 356 -8.98 -16.84 -23.23
N LEU A 357 -8.75 -18.15 -23.21
CA LEU A 357 -8.81 -18.98 -22.01
C LEU A 357 -7.73 -18.57 -21.00
N ALA A 358 -6.50 -18.33 -21.45
CA ALA A 358 -5.42 -17.84 -20.59
C ALA A 358 -5.77 -16.49 -19.96
N CYS A 359 -6.31 -15.54 -20.74
CA CYS A 359 -6.77 -14.25 -20.21
C CYS A 359 -7.90 -14.45 -19.18
N LEU A 360 -8.85 -15.34 -19.46
CA LEU A 360 -9.96 -15.65 -18.54
C LEU A 360 -9.44 -16.22 -17.22
N LEU A 361 -8.53 -17.20 -17.27
CA LEU A 361 -7.95 -17.84 -16.09
C LEU A 361 -7.09 -16.88 -15.29
N ILE A 362 -6.24 -16.08 -15.95
CA ILE A 362 -5.35 -15.11 -15.29
C ILE A 362 -6.16 -14.00 -14.61
N LEU A 363 -7.13 -13.41 -15.33
CA LEU A 363 -7.99 -12.37 -14.76
C LEU A 363 -8.87 -12.92 -13.65
N GLY A 364 -9.45 -14.11 -13.84
CA GLY A 364 -10.24 -14.79 -12.82
C GLY A 364 -9.42 -15.07 -11.56
N ALA A 365 -8.22 -15.63 -11.71
CA ALA A 365 -7.31 -15.88 -10.59
C ALA A 365 -6.90 -14.58 -9.90
N SER A 366 -6.61 -13.52 -10.65
CA SER A 366 -6.26 -12.22 -10.07
C SER A 366 -7.43 -11.60 -9.29
N ILE A 367 -8.65 -11.65 -9.83
CA ILE A 367 -9.85 -11.17 -9.11
C ILE A 367 -10.07 -11.97 -7.83
N VAL A 368 -9.97 -13.30 -7.89
CA VAL A 368 -10.11 -14.18 -6.72
C VAL A 368 -9.05 -13.87 -5.68
N ASP A 369 -7.79 -13.71 -6.08
CA ASP A 369 -6.69 -13.36 -5.20
C ASP A 369 -6.95 -12.03 -4.48
N GLN A 370 -7.25 -10.97 -5.22
CA GLN A 370 -7.48 -9.64 -4.65
C GLN A 370 -8.73 -9.61 -3.75
N ALA A 371 -9.84 -10.23 -4.18
CA ALA A 371 -11.10 -10.17 -3.45
C ALA A 371 -11.09 -11.04 -2.19
N LEU A 372 -10.46 -12.21 -2.23
CA LEU A 372 -10.64 -13.26 -1.23
C LEU A 372 -9.35 -13.61 -0.48
N LEU A 373 -8.20 -13.68 -1.14
CA LEU A 373 -7.02 -14.35 -0.59
C LEU A 373 -6.04 -13.38 0.06
N THR A 374 -5.58 -12.37 -0.67
CA THR A 374 -4.34 -11.70 -0.27
C THR A 374 -4.51 -10.66 0.81
N SER A 375 -5.70 -10.07 0.99
CA SER A 375 -5.97 -8.98 1.96
C SER A 375 -4.91 -7.85 1.95
N ARG A 376 -4.14 -7.73 0.86
CA ARG A 376 -2.95 -6.86 0.73
C ARG A 376 -3.31 -5.40 0.92
N PHE A 377 -4.46 -5.01 0.39
CA PHE A 377 -5.10 -3.73 0.65
C PHE A 377 -6.57 -3.99 0.98
N SER A 378 -7.05 -3.37 2.05
CA SER A 378 -8.49 -3.30 2.27
C SER A 378 -9.10 -2.47 1.14
N HIS A 379 -10.18 -2.97 0.53
CA HIS A 379 -10.90 -2.18 -0.46
C HIS A 379 -11.75 -1.16 0.26
N GLY A 380 -11.78 0.08 -0.24
CA GLY A 380 -12.65 1.09 0.34
C GLY A 380 -12.12 2.51 0.29
N PHE A 381 -12.90 3.36 0.94
CA PHE A 381 -12.68 4.79 1.08
C PHE A 381 -11.94 5.12 2.38
N GLY A 382 -11.53 6.38 2.51
CA GLY A 382 -10.87 6.89 3.71
C GLY A 382 -9.39 6.55 3.77
N VAL A 383 -8.93 6.28 4.98
CA VAL A 383 -7.53 6.14 5.36
C VAL A 383 -7.26 4.69 5.77
N ARG A 384 -6.09 4.15 5.45
CA ARG A 384 -5.72 2.79 5.83
C ARG A 384 -5.77 2.67 7.37
N PRO A 385 -6.59 1.74 7.92
CA PRO A 385 -6.68 1.54 9.37
C PRO A 385 -5.34 1.15 9.99
N ASN A 386 -5.10 1.62 11.21
CA ASN A 386 -3.92 1.32 12.02
C ASN A 386 -2.56 1.63 11.35
N PHE A 387 -2.54 2.55 10.37
CA PHE A 387 -1.34 2.90 9.62
C PHE A 387 -0.83 4.32 9.93
N PHE A 388 -1.73 5.25 10.25
CA PHE A 388 -1.39 6.63 10.60
C PHE A 388 -1.76 6.95 12.05
N PRO A 389 -1.08 7.91 12.70
CA PRO A 389 -1.25 8.19 14.13
C PRO A 389 -2.48 9.08 14.38
N GLU A 390 -3.65 8.71 13.85
CA GLU A 390 -4.87 9.53 13.92
C GLU A 390 -5.31 9.77 15.37
N GLY A 391 -5.32 8.70 16.18
CA GLY A 391 -5.68 8.77 17.60
C GLY A 391 -4.68 9.56 18.42
N ALA A 392 -3.37 9.38 18.19
CA ALA A 392 -2.32 10.16 18.85
C ALA A 392 -2.39 11.64 18.47
N ALA A 393 -2.63 11.98 17.20
CA ALA A 393 -2.79 13.37 16.76
C ALA A 393 -4.03 14.03 17.40
N ALA A 394 -5.15 13.31 17.49
CA ALA A 394 -6.35 13.76 18.19
C ALA A 394 -6.11 13.92 19.70
N PHE A 395 -5.29 13.07 20.31
CA PHE A 395 -4.86 13.20 21.70
C PHE A 395 -4.03 14.48 21.93
N LEU A 396 -3.05 14.75 21.07
CA LEU A 396 -2.27 16.00 21.13
C LEU A 396 -3.18 17.24 21.00
N GLU A 397 -4.17 17.17 20.11
CA GLU A 397 -5.15 18.24 19.89
C GLU A 397 -6.02 18.51 21.11
N ARG A 398 -6.64 17.47 21.69
CA ARG A 398 -7.50 17.58 22.88
C ARG A 398 -6.79 18.13 24.12
N HIS A 399 -5.50 17.85 24.25
CA HIS A 399 -4.70 18.28 25.41
C HIS A 399 -3.80 19.49 25.13
N HIS A 400 -3.96 20.14 23.98
CA HIS A 400 -3.16 21.30 23.56
C HIS A 400 -1.64 21.07 23.69
N LEU A 401 -1.19 19.86 23.36
CA LEU A 401 0.22 19.47 23.39
C LEU A 401 0.92 20.01 22.14
N ASN A 402 1.27 21.30 22.20
CA ASN A 402 1.89 22.06 21.12
C ASN A 402 3.41 22.12 21.30
N GLY A 403 4.13 22.35 20.20
CA GLY A 403 5.60 22.47 20.17
C GLY A 403 6.29 21.39 19.35
N ARG A 404 7.60 21.26 19.56
CA ARG A 404 8.48 20.34 18.82
C ARG A 404 8.23 18.89 19.21
N ILE A 405 8.04 18.03 18.22
CA ILE A 405 7.82 16.60 18.40
C ILE A 405 8.99 15.83 17.81
N PHE A 406 9.56 14.90 18.58
CA PHE A 406 10.34 13.80 18.03
C PHE A 406 9.36 12.71 17.56
N ASN A 407 9.13 12.65 16.26
CA ASN A 407 8.21 11.69 15.65
C ASN A 407 8.96 10.55 14.97
N THR A 408 8.34 9.38 14.90
CA THR A 408 8.74 8.35 13.93
C THR A 408 8.66 8.91 12.51
N TYR A 409 9.62 8.54 11.67
CA TYR A 409 9.78 9.02 10.30
C TYR A 409 8.47 8.99 9.50
N HIS A 410 7.80 7.83 9.47
CA HIS A 410 6.57 7.58 8.71
C HIS A 410 5.36 8.43 9.16
N PHE A 411 5.42 9.03 10.36
CA PHE A 411 4.36 9.89 10.90
C PHE A 411 4.51 11.36 10.52
N GLY A 412 5.70 11.79 10.08
CA GLY A 412 6.02 13.20 9.86
C GLY A 412 5.04 13.88 8.90
N GLY A 413 4.77 13.25 7.75
CA GLY A 413 3.83 13.79 6.76
C GLY A 413 2.42 14.00 7.33
N TYR A 414 1.88 13.01 8.06
CA TYR A 414 0.54 13.08 8.65
C TYR A 414 0.45 14.18 9.70
N LEU A 415 1.47 14.30 10.57
CA LEU A 415 1.54 15.33 11.60
C LEU A 415 1.64 16.73 11.00
N ILE A 416 2.39 16.90 9.90
CA ILE A 416 2.44 18.16 9.14
C ILE A 416 1.03 18.55 8.67
N TRP A 417 0.31 17.64 8.03
CA TRP A 417 -1.04 17.92 7.55
C TRP A 417 -2.03 18.25 8.66
N ARG A 418 -2.01 17.48 9.76
CA ARG A 418 -3.03 17.56 10.81
C ARG A 418 -2.75 18.62 11.87
N ARG A 419 -1.48 18.89 12.18
CA ARG A 419 -1.07 19.63 13.40
C ARG A 419 -0.18 20.84 13.12
N TRP A 420 0.33 21.05 11.92
CA TRP A 420 1.10 22.26 11.63
C TRP A 420 0.18 23.51 11.61
N PRO A 421 0.58 24.65 12.23
CA PRO A 421 1.87 24.93 12.85
C PRO A 421 1.94 24.64 14.36
N ALA A 422 0.87 24.15 14.99
CA ALA A 422 0.82 23.86 16.43
C ALA A 422 1.89 22.86 16.87
N ASN A 423 2.27 21.92 15.99
CA ASN A 423 3.40 21.03 16.19
C ASN A 423 4.35 21.05 14.99
N GLN A 424 5.65 21.20 15.28
CA GLN A 424 6.74 21.06 14.31
C GLN A 424 7.38 19.68 14.48
N VAL A 425 7.67 19.02 13.36
CA VAL A 425 8.22 17.66 13.33
C VAL A 425 9.74 17.66 13.28
N ILE A 426 10.38 16.59 13.77
CA ILE A 426 11.85 16.45 13.69
C ILE A 426 12.29 15.98 12.30
N ILE A 427 11.48 15.15 11.64
CA ILE A 427 11.74 14.57 10.32
C ILE A 427 10.43 14.19 9.64
N ASP A 428 10.41 14.16 8.32
CA ASP A 428 9.27 13.72 7.51
C ASP A 428 9.68 13.10 6.16
N GLY A 429 8.68 12.70 5.37
CA GLY A 429 8.83 11.98 4.10
C GLY A 429 9.46 12.77 2.95
N ARG A 430 9.72 14.08 3.11
CA ARG A 430 10.48 14.92 2.16
C ARG A 430 11.97 14.61 2.25
N TYR A 431 12.30 13.35 2.08
CA TYR A 431 13.67 12.87 2.10
C TYR A 431 14.42 13.41 0.89
N ASP A 432 15.07 14.55 1.12
CA ASP A 432 16.01 15.19 0.22
C ASP A 432 17.31 15.45 0.96
N ALA A 433 18.45 15.15 0.33
CA ALA A 433 19.79 15.45 0.86
C ALA A 433 20.01 16.95 1.11
N ILE A 434 19.21 17.82 0.47
CA ILE A 434 19.22 19.26 0.73
C ILE A 434 18.48 19.58 2.04
N LEU A 435 17.39 18.87 2.30
CA LEU A 435 16.52 19.17 3.44
C LEU A 435 17.05 18.51 4.71
N PHE A 436 17.31 17.21 4.70
CA PHE A 436 17.82 16.47 5.87
C PHE A 436 19.28 16.04 5.65
N ASP A 437 20.16 16.36 6.60
CA ASP A 437 21.54 15.94 6.55
C ASP A 437 21.75 14.53 7.12
N GLU A 438 22.90 13.93 6.78
CA GLU A 438 23.26 12.58 7.21
C GLU A 438 23.39 12.46 8.72
N ALA A 439 23.95 13.48 9.38
CA ALA A 439 24.18 13.49 10.81
C ALA A 439 22.87 13.40 11.60
N LEU A 440 21.82 14.11 11.16
CA LEU A 440 20.49 14.01 11.74
C LEU A 440 19.90 12.61 11.56
N LEU A 441 19.95 12.05 10.35
CA LEU A 441 19.41 10.72 10.09
C LEU A 441 20.12 9.66 10.94
N GLU A 442 21.45 9.72 11.05
CA GLU A 442 22.22 8.87 11.96
C GLU A 442 21.87 9.07 13.42
N GLY A 443 21.71 10.32 13.85
CA GLY A 443 21.25 10.66 15.19
C GLY A 443 19.89 10.02 15.49
N MET A 444 18.95 10.07 14.54
CA MET A 444 17.64 9.42 14.66
C MET A 444 17.78 7.90 14.83
N ILE A 445 18.58 7.23 14.00
CA ILE A 445 18.78 5.77 14.10
C ILE A 445 19.41 5.39 15.43
N ARG A 446 20.46 6.11 15.85
CA ARG A 446 21.11 5.89 17.14
C ARG A 446 20.12 6.12 18.29
N ALA A 447 19.23 7.12 18.18
CA ALA A 447 18.20 7.37 19.18
C ALA A 447 17.21 6.20 19.32
N TYR A 448 16.91 5.44 18.27
CA TYR A 448 16.09 4.23 18.37
C TYR A 448 16.82 3.06 19.06
N GLN A 449 18.15 3.04 18.98
CA GLN A 449 18.98 1.95 19.49
C GLN A 449 19.51 2.19 20.91
N SER A 450 19.66 3.46 21.31
CA SER A 450 20.32 3.84 22.56
C SER A 450 19.64 5.00 23.26
N ARG A 451 19.41 4.82 24.55
CA ARG A 451 18.93 5.85 25.47
C ARG A 451 19.79 7.11 25.43
N ALA A 452 21.11 6.98 25.49
CA ALA A 452 22.01 8.12 25.53
C ALA A 452 21.91 8.98 24.25
N ALA A 453 21.70 8.35 23.11
CA ALA A 453 21.52 9.05 21.84
C ALA A 453 20.16 9.76 21.76
N LEU A 454 19.10 9.15 22.31
CA LEU A 454 17.80 9.80 22.46
C LEU A 454 17.87 11.03 23.36
N ASP A 455 18.55 10.91 24.50
CA ASP A 455 18.77 12.03 25.41
C ASP A 455 19.53 13.16 24.72
N GLN A 456 20.61 12.83 23.99
CA GLN A 456 21.40 13.80 23.26
C GLN A 456 20.58 14.57 22.22
N ILE A 457 19.83 13.87 21.35
CA ILE A 457 19.08 14.53 20.28
C ILE A 457 17.90 15.32 20.82
N THR A 458 17.17 14.80 21.82
CA THR A 458 16.03 15.51 22.41
C THR A 458 16.47 16.74 23.20
N ALA A 459 17.61 16.67 23.90
CA ALA A 459 18.20 17.84 24.57
C ALA A 459 18.69 18.89 23.57
N ALA A 460 19.38 18.48 22.50
CA ALA A 460 19.90 19.41 21.48
C ALA A 460 18.80 20.25 20.81
N TYR A 461 17.62 19.67 20.62
CA TYR A 461 16.49 20.35 19.97
C TYR A 461 15.40 20.84 20.93
N GLY A 462 15.56 20.65 22.24
CA GLY A 462 14.57 21.04 23.25
C GLY A 462 13.21 20.32 23.06
N VAL A 463 13.24 19.02 22.79
CA VAL A 463 12.03 18.21 22.58
C VAL A 463 11.46 17.75 23.93
N GLU A 464 10.17 17.97 24.11
CA GLU A 464 9.40 17.54 25.29
C GLU A 464 8.27 16.55 24.96
N ILE A 465 8.06 16.25 23.67
CA ILE A 465 7.02 15.34 23.19
C ILE A 465 7.66 14.31 22.24
N LEU A 466 7.51 13.01 22.54
CA LEU A 466 7.80 11.93 21.60
C LEU A 466 6.49 11.35 21.07
N LEU A 467 6.42 11.10 19.76
CA LEU A 467 5.33 10.37 19.13
C LEU A 467 5.92 9.21 18.33
N LEU A 468 5.81 8.01 18.87
CA LEU A 468 6.56 6.84 18.45
C LEU A 468 5.65 5.76 17.88
N ASN A 469 6.15 4.98 16.92
CA ASN A 469 5.44 3.83 16.37
C ASN A 469 5.30 2.71 17.40
N ALA A 470 4.09 2.18 17.52
CA ALA A 470 3.75 1.07 18.40
C ALA A 470 3.96 -0.31 17.73
N ASP A 471 4.14 -0.38 16.40
CA ASP A 471 4.41 -1.63 15.68
C ASP A 471 5.68 -2.30 16.24
N PRO A 472 5.60 -3.56 16.72
CA PRO A 472 6.73 -4.27 17.29
C PRO A 472 7.99 -4.30 16.41
N ARG A 473 7.85 -4.20 15.08
CA ARG A 473 8.97 -4.22 14.14
C ARG A 473 9.80 -2.94 14.16
N ASP A 474 9.18 -1.82 14.50
CA ASP A 474 9.79 -0.48 14.47
C ASP A 474 9.79 0.21 15.85
N ARG A 475 9.45 -0.52 16.91
CA ARG A 475 9.26 0.04 18.25
C ARG A 475 10.58 0.36 18.94
N MET A 476 10.65 1.52 19.58
CA MET A 476 11.79 1.92 20.40
C MET A 476 11.72 1.30 21.81
N VAL A 477 12.24 0.07 21.97
CA VAL A 477 12.02 -0.76 23.18
C VAL A 477 12.52 -0.10 24.48
N HIS A 478 13.67 0.58 24.45
CA HIS A 478 14.31 1.11 25.65
C HIS A 478 13.55 2.30 26.29
N ILE A 479 12.57 2.89 25.59
CA ILE A 479 11.78 4.01 26.13
C ILE A 479 10.90 3.60 27.31
N ASN A 480 10.49 2.33 27.38
CA ASN A 480 9.60 1.81 28.41
C ASN A 480 10.20 1.91 29.83
N HIS A 481 11.53 1.97 29.94
CA HIS A 481 12.25 2.07 31.22
C HIS A 481 13.01 3.39 31.36
N HIS A 482 12.69 4.38 30.52
CA HIS A 482 13.38 5.66 30.54
C HIS A 482 12.84 6.54 31.68
N PRO A 483 13.67 7.00 32.63
CA PRO A 483 13.22 7.76 33.78
C PRO A 483 12.67 9.13 33.37
N ASP A 484 13.23 9.77 32.35
CA ASP A 484 12.83 11.13 31.95
C ASP A 484 11.56 11.21 31.08
N TRP A 485 10.98 10.07 30.67
CA TRP A 485 9.82 10.04 29.78
C TRP A 485 8.64 9.32 30.43
N ALA A 486 7.45 9.89 30.25
CA ALA A 486 6.20 9.34 30.76
C ALA A 486 5.23 9.09 29.61
N ARG A 487 4.77 7.84 29.46
CA ARG A 487 3.73 7.51 28.47
C ARG A 487 2.40 8.07 28.91
N VAL A 488 1.76 8.85 28.07
CA VAL A 488 0.45 9.48 28.36
C VAL A 488 -0.65 9.11 27.36
N TYR A 489 -0.30 8.39 26.30
CA TYR A 489 -1.22 7.84 25.31
C TYR A 489 -0.60 6.61 24.65
N TRP A 490 -1.44 5.63 24.31
CA TRP A 490 -1.06 4.55 23.43
C TRP A 490 -2.27 3.98 22.68
N ASP A 491 -2.04 3.54 21.46
CA ASP A 491 -2.96 2.73 20.65
C ASP A 491 -2.16 1.72 19.81
N PRO A 492 -2.80 0.95 18.91
CA PRO A 492 -2.08 -0.02 18.08
C PRO A 492 -1.09 0.54 17.07
N THR A 493 -1.10 1.84 16.83
CA THR A 493 -0.27 2.49 15.83
C THR A 493 0.78 3.38 16.46
N ALA A 494 0.45 4.12 17.52
CA ALA A 494 1.34 5.12 18.10
C ALA A 494 1.27 5.21 19.63
N GLU A 495 2.40 5.58 20.22
CA GLU A 495 2.56 5.92 21.63
C GLU A 495 3.01 7.39 21.76
N VAL A 496 2.48 8.12 22.75
CA VAL A 496 2.92 9.48 23.07
C VAL A 496 3.59 9.51 24.44
N PHE A 497 4.80 10.05 24.48
CA PHE A 497 5.57 10.26 25.69
C PHE A 497 5.82 11.75 25.93
N LEU A 498 5.73 12.18 27.18
CA LEU A 498 6.05 13.54 27.61
C LEU A 498 7.25 13.53 28.55
N ARG A 499 8.09 14.56 28.42
CA ARG A 499 9.28 14.74 29.26
C ARG A 499 8.85 15.06 30.70
N ARG A 500 9.39 14.32 31.68
CA ARG A 500 9.21 14.59 33.10
C ARG A 500 9.95 15.85 33.52
N GLY A 501 9.42 16.55 34.51
CA GLY A 501 9.98 17.82 34.98
C GLY A 501 9.82 19.00 34.01
N GLY A 502 9.18 18.79 32.86
CA GLY A 502 8.86 19.85 31.90
C GLY A 502 7.47 20.44 32.11
N ARG A 503 7.04 21.25 31.13
CA ARG A 503 5.77 21.99 31.12
C ARG A 503 4.48 21.15 31.25
N HIS A 504 4.58 19.83 31.09
CA HIS A 504 3.45 18.90 31.08
C HIS A 504 3.33 18.04 32.35
N ALA A 505 4.02 18.42 33.44
CA ALA A 505 4.03 17.67 34.70
C ALA A 505 2.63 17.35 35.24
N ASP A 506 1.70 18.32 35.19
CA ASP A 506 0.31 18.13 35.65
C ASP A 506 -0.44 17.06 34.85
N LEU A 507 -0.23 17.02 33.52
CA LEU A 507 -0.86 16.03 32.66
C LEU A 507 -0.27 14.64 32.92
N ILE A 508 1.06 14.57 33.08
CA ILE A 508 1.76 13.34 33.44
C ILE A 508 1.21 12.78 34.76
N GLY A 509 1.11 13.60 35.81
CA GLY A 509 0.60 13.17 37.11
C GLY A 509 -0.81 12.58 37.07
N LYS A 510 -1.65 13.07 36.14
CA LYS A 510 -3.05 12.60 35.99
C LYS A 510 -3.21 11.40 35.06
N ARG A 511 -2.32 11.25 34.07
CA ARG A 511 -2.58 10.38 32.90
C ARG A 511 -1.47 9.42 32.52
N GLU A 512 -0.39 9.37 33.29
CA GLU A 512 0.68 8.42 33.01
C GLU A 512 0.16 6.98 32.98
N TYR A 513 0.59 6.22 31.97
CA TYR A 513 0.38 4.79 31.82
C TYR A 513 1.60 4.04 32.37
N ARG A 514 1.46 3.45 33.56
CA ARG A 514 2.54 2.71 34.24
C ARG A 514 2.38 1.20 34.14
N LEU A 515 1.14 0.73 34.00
CA LEU A 515 0.83 -0.70 34.03
C LEU A 515 0.51 -1.23 32.62
N THR A 516 -0.19 -0.44 31.82
CA THR A 516 -0.68 -0.86 30.50
C THR A 516 0.13 -0.26 29.36
N ARG A 517 0.16 -0.99 28.23
CA ARG A 517 1.00 -0.67 27.07
C ARG A 517 0.48 -1.29 25.79
N SER A 518 0.94 -0.77 24.65
CA SER A 518 0.64 -1.27 23.29
C SER A 518 1.40 -2.57 22.95
N GLU A 519 1.33 -3.58 23.81
CA GLU A 519 1.90 -4.91 23.54
C GLU A 519 0.81 -5.89 23.10
N PRO A 520 1.04 -6.66 22.03
CA PRO A 520 0.14 -7.74 21.64
C PRO A 520 0.06 -8.86 22.68
N ASP A 521 1.16 -9.09 23.41
CA ASP A 521 1.18 -10.04 24.52
C ASP A 521 0.62 -9.39 25.78
N LEU A 522 -0.50 -9.93 26.25
CA LEU A 522 -1.24 -9.47 27.43
C LEU A 522 -0.87 -10.27 28.69
N SER A 523 0.12 -11.15 28.62
CA SER A 523 0.59 -11.98 29.75
C SER A 523 0.98 -11.16 30.97
N TYR A 524 1.48 -9.93 30.78
CA TYR A 524 1.85 -9.03 31.87
C TYR A 524 0.68 -8.67 32.79
N LEU A 525 -0.56 -8.65 32.28
CA LEU A 525 -1.76 -8.36 33.08
C LEU A 525 -2.05 -9.46 34.10
N VAL A 526 -1.67 -10.71 33.80
CA VAL A 526 -1.83 -11.85 34.71
C VAL A 526 -1.08 -11.62 36.02
N ALA A 527 0.09 -10.97 35.96
CA ALA A 527 0.86 -10.65 37.15
C ALA A 527 0.15 -9.67 38.09
N TYR A 528 -0.66 -8.75 37.54
CA TYR A 528 -1.36 -7.72 38.31
C TYR A 528 -2.55 -8.27 39.09
N ARG A 529 -3.15 -9.38 38.65
CA ARG A 529 -4.31 -10.01 39.32
C ARG A 529 -4.03 -10.47 40.75
N ARG A 530 -2.76 -10.61 41.13
CA ARG A 530 -2.35 -11.00 42.49
C ARG A 530 -2.57 -9.89 43.52
N ASP A 531 -2.60 -8.64 43.07
CA ASP A 531 -2.81 -7.46 43.91
C ASP A 531 -4.05 -6.69 43.42
N PRO A 532 -5.16 -6.69 44.18
CA PRO A 532 -6.40 -6.01 43.78
C PRO A 532 -6.22 -4.52 43.45
N GLU A 533 -5.34 -3.81 44.16
CA GLU A 533 -5.13 -2.37 43.92
C GLU A 533 -4.43 -2.14 42.58
N THR A 534 -3.32 -2.87 42.33
CA THR A 534 -2.63 -2.81 41.04
C THR A 534 -3.53 -3.25 39.89
N TRP A 535 -4.36 -4.28 40.10
CA TRP A 535 -5.30 -4.76 39.10
C TRP A 535 -6.36 -3.71 38.74
N GLU A 536 -7.02 -3.09 39.72
CA GLU A 536 -8.00 -2.02 39.46
C GLU A 536 -7.37 -0.81 38.78
N ARG A 537 -6.13 -0.45 39.13
CA ARG A 537 -5.39 0.60 38.44
C ARG A 537 -5.10 0.23 36.98
N ALA A 538 -4.74 -1.01 36.70
CA ALA A 538 -4.56 -1.48 35.33
C ALA A 538 -5.88 -1.44 34.54
N LEU A 539 -7.01 -1.85 35.13
CA LEU A 539 -8.32 -1.71 34.51
C LEU A 539 -8.68 -0.24 34.24
N ALA A 540 -8.39 0.67 35.18
CA ALA A 540 -8.63 2.10 35.00
C ALA A 540 -7.80 2.68 33.85
N GLU A 541 -6.53 2.28 33.73
CA GLU A 541 -5.70 2.64 32.58
C GLU A 541 -6.27 2.09 31.26
N LEU A 542 -6.67 0.81 31.21
CA LEU A 542 -7.27 0.22 30.01
C LEU A 542 -8.55 0.94 29.60
N ARG A 543 -9.46 1.22 30.55
CA ARG A 543 -10.69 1.99 30.33
C ARG A 543 -10.38 3.40 29.80
N ARG A 544 -9.33 4.04 30.30
CA ARG A 544 -8.85 5.33 29.78
C ARG A 544 -8.33 5.20 28.34
N ALA A 545 -7.60 4.14 28.01
CA ALA A 545 -7.09 3.93 26.66
C ALA A 545 -8.22 3.78 25.62
N VAL A 546 -9.30 3.05 25.93
CA VAL A 546 -10.48 3.00 25.05
C VAL A 546 -11.32 4.28 25.08
N SER A 547 -11.34 5.02 26.18
CA SER A 547 -11.96 6.36 26.21
C SER A 547 -11.18 7.36 25.35
N ASP A 548 -9.85 7.28 25.33
CA ASP A 548 -8.99 8.15 24.54
C ASP A 548 -9.11 7.81 23.05
N ASN A 549 -9.13 6.51 22.72
CA ASN A 549 -9.35 6.04 21.36
C ASN A 549 -10.30 4.83 21.36
N PRO A 550 -11.60 5.02 21.06
CA PRO A 550 -12.56 3.92 20.97
C PRO A 550 -12.21 2.89 19.89
N ALA A 551 -11.35 3.23 18.93
CA ALA A 551 -10.83 2.30 17.92
C ALA A 551 -9.58 1.52 18.38
N ASN A 552 -9.15 1.66 19.63
CA ASN A 552 -8.04 0.89 20.20
C ASN A 552 -8.47 -0.57 20.48
N GLY A 553 -8.40 -1.40 19.43
CA GLY A 553 -8.77 -2.82 19.49
C GLY A 553 -7.93 -3.63 20.49
N MET A 554 -6.67 -3.23 20.73
CA MET A 554 -5.81 -3.90 21.72
C MET A 554 -6.28 -3.64 23.16
N ALA A 555 -6.64 -2.40 23.49
CA ALA A 555 -7.18 -2.07 24.80
C ALA A 555 -8.55 -2.74 25.04
N TRP A 556 -9.42 -2.82 24.02
CA TRP A 556 -10.67 -3.60 24.11
C TRP A 556 -10.42 -5.09 24.36
N LEU A 557 -9.43 -5.69 23.69
CA LEU A 557 -9.07 -7.09 23.91
C LEU A 557 -8.54 -7.30 25.34
N ALA A 558 -7.67 -6.41 25.82
CA ALA A 558 -7.16 -6.44 27.18
C ALA A 558 -8.30 -6.31 28.22
N LEU A 559 -9.26 -5.40 28.03
CA LEU A 559 -10.44 -5.30 28.89
C LEU A 559 -11.27 -6.59 28.89
N ALA A 560 -11.49 -7.20 27.73
CA ALA A 560 -12.23 -8.46 27.64
C ALA A 560 -11.55 -9.58 28.44
N GLN A 561 -10.22 -9.64 28.41
CA GLN A 561 -9.45 -10.61 29.20
C GLN A 561 -9.55 -10.34 30.70
N GLU A 562 -9.46 -9.08 31.13
CA GLU A 562 -9.56 -8.75 32.55
C GLU A 562 -10.99 -8.89 33.09
N TYR A 563 -12.03 -8.58 32.29
CA TYR A 563 -13.42 -8.86 32.66
C TYR A 563 -13.70 -10.36 32.71
N ARG A 564 -13.04 -11.20 31.90
CA ARG A 564 -13.08 -12.65 32.07
C ARG A 564 -12.50 -13.08 33.42
N ALA A 565 -11.38 -12.49 33.83
CA ALA A 565 -10.73 -12.79 35.09
C ALA A 565 -11.55 -12.32 36.31
N ALA A 566 -12.33 -11.24 36.17
CA ALA A 566 -13.26 -10.74 37.19
C ALA A 566 -14.45 -11.67 37.48
N GLY A 567 -14.70 -12.65 36.61
CA GLY A 567 -15.74 -13.65 36.79
C GLY A 567 -17.14 -13.21 36.33
N PRO A 568 -18.20 -13.95 36.73
CA PRO A 568 -19.53 -13.82 36.14
C PRO A 568 -20.17 -12.43 36.26
N GLY A 569 -19.84 -11.66 37.31
CA GLY A 569 -20.38 -10.31 37.51
C GLY A 569 -19.99 -9.30 36.42
N ALA A 570 -18.95 -9.59 35.64
CA ALA A 570 -18.49 -8.74 34.53
C ALA A 570 -18.80 -9.33 33.14
N ALA A 571 -19.66 -10.35 33.05
CA ALA A 571 -19.91 -11.08 31.80
C ALA A 571 -20.45 -10.20 30.66
N GLU A 572 -21.35 -9.25 30.96
CA GLU A 572 -21.86 -8.29 29.96
C GLU A 572 -20.76 -7.33 29.47
N LEU A 573 -19.96 -6.79 30.38
CA LEU A 573 -18.81 -5.93 30.04
C LEU A 573 -17.77 -6.68 29.20
N ARG A 574 -17.52 -7.95 29.54
CA ARG A 574 -16.66 -8.84 28.74
C ARG A 574 -17.21 -8.99 27.32
N LEU A 575 -18.51 -9.25 27.19
CA LEU A 575 -19.15 -9.44 25.88
C LEU A 575 -19.07 -8.15 25.04
N GLU A 576 -19.32 -6.99 25.65
CA GLU A 576 -19.18 -5.70 24.98
C GLU A 576 -17.75 -5.50 24.48
N ALA A 577 -16.77 -5.66 25.38
CA ALA A 577 -15.36 -5.44 25.07
C ALA A 577 -14.85 -6.36 23.96
N ILE A 578 -15.15 -7.67 24.02
CA ILE A 578 -14.70 -8.62 23.00
C ILE A 578 -15.43 -8.39 21.66
N THR A 579 -16.68 -7.94 21.68
CA THR A 579 -17.43 -7.60 20.47
C THR A 579 -16.83 -6.37 19.79
N ARG A 580 -16.45 -5.34 20.56
CA ARG A 580 -15.74 -4.16 20.04
C ARG A 580 -14.37 -4.53 19.49
N ALA A 581 -13.59 -5.34 20.21
CA ALA A 581 -12.29 -5.84 19.75
C ALA A 581 -12.41 -6.59 18.42
N ALA A 582 -13.37 -7.52 18.31
CA ALA A 582 -13.62 -8.28 17.09
C ALA A 582 -13.95 -7.38 15.89
N ALA A 583 -14.79 -6.36 16.09
CA ALA A 583 -15.16 -5.40 15.04
C ALA A 583 -13.96 -4.58 14.53
N LEU A 584 -13.01 -4.26 15.40
CA LEU A 584 -11.83 -3.45 15.08
C LEU A 584 -10.67 -4.27 14.50
N MET A 585 -10.64 -5.59 14.74
CA MET A 585 -9.57 -6.47 14.24
C MET A 585 -9.71 -6.87 12.76
N GLY A 586 -10.84 -6.57 12.10
CA GLY A 586 -10.99 -6.75 10.66
C GLY A 586 -10.76 -8.20 10.21
N ARG A 587 -9.69 -8.48 9.45
CA ARG A 587 -9.26 -9.84 9.02
C ARG A 587 -7.95 -10.29 9.70
N ALA A 588 -7.65 -9.80 10.91
CA ALA A 588 -6.41 -10.17 11.60
C ALA A 588 -6.32 -11.69 11.84
N PRO A 589 -5.11 -12.30 11.80
CA PRO A 589 -4.94 -13.73 12.06
C PRO A 589 -5.52 -14.21 13.39
N ALA A 590 -5.53 -13.35 14.41
CA ALA A 590 -6.08 -13.66 15.74
C ALA A 590 -7.62 -13.62 15.82
N LEU A 591 -8.31 -13.21 14.74
CA LEU A 591 -9.77 -13.01 14.75
C LEU A 591 -10.55 -14.29 15.06
N GLY A 592 -10.07 -15.46 14.63
CA GLY A 592 -10.65 -16.75 14.97
C GLY A 592 -10.72 -16.96 16.50
N ARG A 593 -9.60 -16.72 17.20
CA ARG A 593 -9.54 -16.79 18.67
C ARG A 593 -10.47 -15.78 19.34
N VAL A 594 -10.55 -14.55 18.83
CA VAL A 594 -11.44 -13.51 19.39
C VAL A 594 -12.92 -13.91 19.26
N HIS A 595 -13.32 -14.47 18.12
CA HIS A 595 -14.68 -15.02 17.95
C HIS A 595 -14.93 -16.22 18.86
N ALA A 596 -13.93 -17.06 19.11
CA ALA A 596 -14.05 -18.16 20.06
C ALA A 596 -14.28 -17.65 21.49
N GLU A 597 -13.53 -16.64 21.93
CA GLU A 597 -13.73 -16.01 23.24
C GLU A 597 -15.08 -15.29 23.35
N ARG A 598 -15.54 -14.66 22.26
CA ARG A 598 -16.90 -14.08 22.18
C ARG A 598 -17.99 -15.16 22.30
N ALA A 599 -17.80 -16.31 21.66
CA ALA A 599 -18.74 -17.43 21.75
C ALA A 599 -18.84 -17.98 23.18
N GLU A 600 -17.71 -18.09 23.87
CA GLU A 600 -17.68 -18.47 25.29
C GLU A 600 -18.39 -17.43 26.18
N ALA A 601 -18.17 -16.13 25.96
CA ALA A 601 -18.86 -15.07 26.70
C ALA A 601 -20.38 -15.10 26.51
N LEU A 602 -20.85 -15.33 25.26
CA LEU A 602 -22.27 -15.47 24.94
C LEU A 602 -22.90 -16.70 25.61
N LEU A 603 -22.17 -17.82 25.65
CA LEU A 603 -22.62 -19.03 26.33
C LEU A 603 -22.79 -18.79 27.84
N GLN A 604 -21.84 -18.10 28.48
CA GLN A 604 -21.92 -17.75 29.91
C GLN A 604 -23.14 -16.88 30.25
N LEU A 605 -23.59 -16.06 29.31
CA LEU A 605 -24.79 -15.22 29.43
C LEU A 605 -26.09 -15.94 29.02
N GLY A 606 -26.03 -17.23 28.67
CA GLY A 606 -27.21 -18.00 28.22
C GLY A 606 -27.70 -17.64 26.82
N ARG A 607 -26.95 -16.86 26.03
CA ARG A 607 -27.31 -16.43 24.66
C ARG A 607 -26.92 -17.50 23.64
N LEU A 608 -27.60 -18.65 23.71
CA LEU A 608 -27.21 -19.89 23.03
C LEU A 608 -27.13 -19.78 21.49
N ASP A 609 -28.08 -19.12 20.83
CA ASP A 609 -28.06 -18.97 19.36
C ASP A 609 -26.86 -18.15 18.89
N GLU A 610 -26.61 -17.02 19.55
CA GLU A 610 -25.48 -16.16 19.22
C GLU A 610 -24.15 -16.82 19.52
N ALA A 611 -24.06 -17.58 20.62
CA ALA A 611 -22.88 -18.38 20.97
C ALA A 611 -22.57 -19.41 19.88
N LYS A 612 -23.59 -20.12 19.38
CA LYS A 612 -23.46 -21.05 18.26
C LYS A 612 -22.94 -20.37 17.00
N THR A 613 -23.54 -19.24 16.61
CA THR A 613 -23.12 -18.48 15.42
C THR A 613 -21.67 -17.99 15.56
N ALA A 614 -21.29 -17.47 16.73
CA ALA A 614 -19.94 -17.01 16.99
C ALA A 614 -18.91 -18.15 16.94
N ALA A 615 -19.22 -19.32 17.51
CA ALA A 615 -18.34 -20.49 17.49
C ALA A 615 -18.17 -21.04 16.06
N GLN A 616 -19.24 -21.10 15.26
CA GLN A 616 -19.16 -21.49 13.86
C GLN A 616 -18.31 -20.51 13.05
N MET A 617 -18.43 -19.20 13.31
CA MET A 617 -17.57 -18.20 12.68
C MET A 617 -16.10 -18.40 13.05
N ALA A 618 -15.81 -18.68 14.33
CA ALA A 618 -14.46 -18.96 14.79
C ALA A 618 -13.83 -20.16 14.04
N LEU A 619 -14.57 -21.27 13.90
CA LEU A 619 -14.09 -22.45 13.16
C LEU A 619 -13.92 -22.21 11.65
N ARG A 620 -14.76 -21.35 11.05
CA ARG A 620 -14.60 -20.95 9.64
C ARG A 620 -13.32 -20.14 9.43
N LEU A 621 -12.98 -19.28 10.39
CA LEU A 621 -11.77 -18.46 10.33
C LEU A 621 -10.53 -19.27 10.69
N GLN A 622 -10.65 -20.19 11.65
CA GLN A 622 -9.55 -20.98 12.19
C GLN A 622 -10.10 -22.32 12.73
N GLY A 623 -9.98 -23.37 11.92
CA GLY A 623 -10.60 -24.67 12.16
C GLY A 623 -9.94 -25.56 13.21
N ASP A 624 -8.70 -25.24 13.62
CA ASP A 624 -7.95 -25.98 14.65
C ASP A 624 -8.24 -25.52 16.08
N LEU A 625 -9.14 -24.55 16.27
CA LEU A 625 -9.50 -24.05 17.59
C LEU A 625 -10.39 -25.04 18.35
N LEU A 626 -9.93 -25.47 19.53
CA LEU A 626 -10.70 -26.35 20.42
C LEU A 626 -11.84 -25.65 21.17
N LEU A 627 -11.67 -24.36 21.51
CA LEU A 627 -12.65 -23.62 22.30
C LEU A 627 -14.03 -23.53 21.63
N PRO A 628 -14.16 -23.21 20.33
CA PRO A 628 -15.44 -23.23 19.62
C PRO A 628 -16.16 -24.58 19.67
N HIS A 629 -15.44 -25.69 19.53
CA HIS A 629 -16.04 -27.03 19.66
C HIS A 629 -16.63 -27.26 21.06
N SER A 630 -15.93 -26.81 22.11
CA SER A 630 -16.43 -26.90 23.49
C SER A 630 -17.72 -26.08 23.68
N VAL A 631 -17.78 -24.88 23.08
CA VAL A 631 -18.97 -24.02 23.10
C VAL A 631 -20.13 -24.68 22.33
N LEU A 632 -19.88 -25.22 21.14
CA LEU A 632 -20.91 -25.91 20.35
C LEU A 632 -21.46 -27.14 21.08
N ALA A 633 -20.59 -27.92 21.73
CA ALA A 633 -21.00 -29.04 22.57
C ALA A 633 -21.92 -28.57 23.71
N ALA A 634 -21.54 -27.50 24.43
CA ALA A 634 -22.34 -26.97 25.53
C ALA A 634 -23.70 -26.41 25.06
N VAL A 635 -23.74 -25.74 23.90
CA VAL A 635 -25.00 -25.29 23.31
C VAL A 635 -25.90 -26.47 22.93
N ALA A 636 -25.32 -27.54 22.38
CA ALA A 636 -26.05 -28.75 22.00
C ALA A 636 -26.58 -29.51 23.24
N GLU A 637 -25.79 -29.64 24.29
CA GLU A 637 -26.19 -30.20 25.59
C GLU A 637 -27.38 -29.43 26.17
N ASN A 638 -27.34 -28.09 26.18
CA ASN A 638 -28.45 -27.25 26.67
C ASN A 638 -29.74 -27.37 25.83
N ARG A 639 -29.65 -27.82 24.57
CA ARG A 639 -30.80 -28.03 23.67
C ARG A 639 -31.28 -29.48 23.61
N GLY A 640 -30.63 -30.40 24.34
CA GLY A 640 -30.90 -31.83 24.22
C GLY A 640 -30.49 -32.43 22.87
N ALA A 641 -29.65 -31.74 22.08
CA ALA A 641 -29.15 -32.20 20.79
C ALA A 641 -27.92 -33.11 20.99
N TRP A 642 -28.10 -34.24 21.67
CA TRP A 642 -27.00 -35.09 22.17
C TRP A 642 -26.10 -35.67 21.06
N THR A 643 -26.63 -35.92 19.85
CA THR A 643 -25.84 -36.37 18.70
C THR A 643 -24.80 -35.32 18.29
N GLU A 644 -25.21 -34.05 18.28
CA GLU A 644 -24.30 -32.93 17.95
C GLU A 644 -23.27 -32.73 19.06
N ALA A 645 -23.70 -32.78 20.33
CA ALA A 645 -22.80 -32.71 21.48
C ALA A 645 -21.70 -33.78 21.41
N ARG A 646 -22.08 -35.04 21.17
CA ARG A 646 -21.14 -36.16 21.01
C ARG A 646 -20.12 -35.91 19.90
N ASN A 647 -20.57 -35.45 18.73
CA ASN A 647 -19.69 -35.21 17.58
C ASN A 647 -18.65 -34.12 17.89
N GLN A 648 -19.08 -33.02 18.52
CA GLN A 648 -18.19 -31.93 18.93
C GLN A 648 -17.18 -32.37 19.99
N LEU A 649 -17.61 -33.14 21.00
CA LEU A 649 -16.73 -33.65 22.07
C LEU A 649 -15.69 -34.65 21.53
N ARG A 650 -16.08 -35.51 20.59
CA ARG A 650 -15.14 -36.41 19.88
C ARG A 650 -14.11 -35.64 19.07
N ALA A 651 -14.50 -34.56 18.40
CA ALA A 651 -13.58 -33.70 17.67
C ALA A 651 -12.51 -33.11 18.61
N ILE A 652 -12.92 -32.67 19.81
CA ILE A 652 -11.97 -32.16 20.83
C ILE A 652 -11.00 -33.27 21.27
N LEU A 653 -11.50 -34.45 21.65
CA LEU A 653 -10.66 -35.55 22.12
C LEU A 653 -9.69 -36.06 21.05
N GLY A 654 -10.10 -36.06 19.78
CA GLY A 654 -9.23 -36.44 18.67
C GLY A 654 -8.04 -35.49 18.45
N SER A 655 -8.10 -34.28 19.02
CA SER A 655 -7.04 -33.27 18.93
C SER A 655 -6.28 -33.05 20.25
N LEU A 656 -6.69 -33.69 21.35
CA LEU A 656 -6.02 -33.62 22.65
C LEU A 656 -5.08 -34.80 22.85
N GLU A 657 -3.90 -34.55 23.41
CA GLU A 657 -3.03 -35.64 23.86
C GLU A 657 -3.57 -36.28 25.16
N PRO A 658 -3.37 -37.60 25.37
CA PRO A 658 -3.81 -38.34 26.56
C PRO A 658 -3.41 -37.74 27.93
N GLY A 659 -2.43 -36.83 27.97
CA GLY A 659 -1.98 -36.14 29.19
C GLY A 659 -2.53 -34.72 29.41
N ASP A 660 -3.39 -34.19 28.53
CA ASP A 660 -3.95 -32.83 28.71
C ASP A 660 -4.94 -32.79 29.89
N ALA A 661 -4.79 -31.79 30.77
CA ALA A 661 -5.62 -31.63 31.97
C ALA A 661 -7.13 -31.53 31.65
N ARG A 662 -7.50 -31.10 30.43
CA ARG A 662 -8.89 -31.00 29.99
C ARG A 662 -9.48 -32.33 29.54
N TRP A 663 -8.65 -33.34 29.25
CA TRP A 663 -9.08 -34.64 28.72
C TRP A 663 -10.20 -35.19 29.58
N VAL A 664 -9.93 -35.46 30.86
CA VAL A 664 -10.85 -36.13 31.80
C VAL A 664 -12.24 -35.48 31.80
N GLY A 665 -12.30 -34.14 31.86
CA GLY A 665 -13.57 -33.41 31.85
C GLY A 665 -14.35 -33.55 30.53
N ILE A 666 -13.66 -33.55 29.39
CA ILE A 666 -14.28 -33.77 28.08
C ILE A 666 -14.72 -35.25 27.93
N ARG A 667 -13.99 -36.21 28.51
CA ARG A 667 -14.43 -37.63 28.56
C ARG A 667 -15.78 -37.78 29.20
N GLN A 668 -15.92 -37.21 30.39
CA GLN A 668 -17.10 -37.38 31.21
C GLN A 668 -18.32 -36.79 30.51
N ARG A 669 -18.17 -35.63 29.87
CA ARG A 669 -19.22 -35.04 29.03
C ARG A 669 -19.58 -35.92 27.84
N LEU A 670 -18.59 -36.57 27.21
CA LEU A 670 -18.85 -37.48 26.09
C LEU A 670 -19.60 -38.73 26.54
N GLU A 671 -19.19 -39.34 27.65
CA GLU A 671 -19.85 -40.51 28.24
C GLU A 671 -21.30 -40.19 28.64
N GLU A 672 -21.56 -39.00 29.19
CA GLU A 672 -22.91 -38.52 29.49
C GLU A 672 -23.74 -38.37 28.22
N ALA A 673 -23.22 -37.71 27.18
CA ALA A 673 -23.93 -37.54 25.91
C ALA A 673 -24.25 -38.89 25.24
N GLU A 674 -23.33 -39.85 25.30
CA GLU A 674 -23.55 -41.21 24.80
C GLU A 674 -24.56 -41.99 25.64
N ARG A 675 -24.58 -41.80 26.97
CA ARG A 675 -25.62 -42.38 27.83
C ARG A 675 -27.01 -41.86 27.47
N ARG A 676 -27.16 -40.53 27.32
CA ARG A 676 -28.42 -39.89 26.94
C ARG A 676 -28.93 -40.32 25.57
N LEU A 677 -28.03 -40.59 24.63
CA LEU A 677 -28.39 -41.14 23.32
C LEU A 677 -28.90 -42.59 23.42
N ARG A 678 -28.25 -43.44 24.22
CA ARG A 678 -28.72 -44.81 24.47
C ARG A 678 -30.10 -44.82 25.14
N GLU A 679 -30.30 -43.96 26.15
CA GLU A 679 -31.60 -43.79 26.81
C GLU A 679 -32.70 -43.36 25.81
N ALA A 680 -32.39 -42.46 24.88
CA ALA A 680 -33.34 -42.02 23.85
C ALA A 680 -33.64 -43.12 22.81
N GLU A 681 -32.65 -43.92 22.44
CA GLU A 681 -32.81 -45.08 21.54
C GLU A 681 -33.68 -46.16 22.19
N GLU A 682 -33.47 -46.48 23.46
CA GLU A 682 -34.27 -47.43 24.25
C GLU A 682 -35.74 -47.00 24.40
N TRP A 683 -36.03 -45.70 24.47
CA TRP A 683 -37.39 -45.15 24.52
C TRP A 683 -38.09 -45.06 23.16
N SER A 684 -37.35 -45.21 22.07
CA SER A 684 -37.85 -45.16 20.68
C SER A 684 -37.93 -46.52 20.00
N ALA A 685 -37.49 -47.58 20.70
CA ALA A 685 -37.72 -48.96 20.31
C ALA A 685 -39.20 -49.32 20.55
N PRO A 686 -39.94 -49.86 19.56
CA PRO A 686 -41.37 -50.14 19.66
C PRO A 686 -41.73 -51.22 20.68
#